data_AF-A0A800ETZ9-F1
#
_entry.id   AF-A0A800ETZ9-F1
#
_cell.length_a   1.000
_cell.length_b   1.000
_cell.length_c   1.000
_cell.angle_alpha   90.00
_cell.angle_beta   90.00
_cell.angle_gamma   90.00
#
_symmetry.space_group_name_H-M   'P 1'
#
loop_
_entity.id
_entity.type
_entity.pdbx_description
1 polymer ?
#
loop_
_entity_poly.entity_id
_entity_poly.type
_entity_poly.pdbx_seq_one_letter_code
_entity_poly.pdbx_strand_id
1 'polypeptide(L)'
;MTAPECPFCTPDASRIIGVTPLTLSLWDGFPVSRGHALIIPKRHVASWFEATAEEQAEILTAIDTTKQEIQSRHSPDGFNIGINIGEAAGQTVPHLHVHLIPRFSGDTADPRGGVRHVIPSKANYLAIEEQGPEHVADRPESADGYRTTAPGLPHSSPLISGGSDPFLPHIRAHLDSAEATDIAVAFVTQSGLRLLEDHLEDMLSRGGRLRFLTGDYLHATESEALLRLLDIQERWPERATVRVFTTPNGGSFHPKAYIFRETEANGIAFVGSSNLTRIALSAGIEWNLRMIGSNDRAGFSSVLRSFEDLFFSDATDSLDSAWIEEYAGRKKDPEKSSPERVFAPLEEEKEKPPEPHSIQKRALAALEETRGDGHTAGLVVLATGLGKTWLAAFDSYQDQFKRILFVAHREEILRQSMKTFRKIRPEAAFGLYTGTEKTPNADVVFASIQTLGRAQHLERFRPDQFDYLVVDEFHHAAAKSYRKLIDYFEPKFFLGLTATPERTDGGDLLGLAGDNLVFRCDLAEGIAEGLLSPFHYFGVPDDVNYENIPWRSNRFDPEALTNALATQARAENALDQFRTRGGDRALGFCSSTRHADFMRDFFRDAGLRAAAVHSDTNSDPRAASLEKLGAGELDIVF
;
A
#
# COMPACT_ATOMS: atom_id res chain seq x y z
N MET A 1 -40.25 51.23 -14.76
CA MET A 1 -38.84 51.64 -14.75
C MET A 1 -38.26 51.19 -16.08
N THR A 2 -37.80 52.13 -16.90
CA THR A 2 -37.10 51.84 -18.16
C THR A 2 -35.88 50.97 -17.84
N ALA A 3 -35.61 49.95 -18.65
CA ALA A 3 -34.40 49.14 -18.48
C ALA A 3 -33.18 50.09 -18.43
N PRO A 4 -32.23 49.90 -17.50
CA PRO A 4 -31.07 50.78 -17.42
C PRO A 4 -30.30 50.72 -18.75
N GLU A 5 -30.03 51.87 -19.35
CA GLU A 5 -29.23 51.97 -20.56
C GLU A 5 -27.83 51.39 -20.31
N CYS A 6 -27.39 50.47 -21.17
CA CYS A 6 -26.09 49.84 -21.04
C CYS A 6 -24.98 50.86 -21.32
N PRO A 7 -24.03 51.09 -20.38
CA PRO A 7 -22.97 52.10 -20.55
C PRO A 7 -21.96 51.76 -21.66
N PHE A 8 -21.98 50.52 -22.17
CA PHE A 8 -21.10 50.03 -23.23
C PHE A 8 -21.73 50.11 -24.62
N CYS A 9 -23.06 50.21 -24.71
CA CYS A 9 -23.75 50.46 -25.99
C CYS A 9 -23.64 51.91 -26.45
N THR A 10 -23.49 52.85 -25.49
CA THR A 10 -23.28 54.28 -25.75
C THR A 10 -22.14 54.83 -24.88
N PRO A 11 -20.89 54.41 -25.11
CA PRO A 11 -19.77 54.82 -24.29
C PRO A 11 -19.41 56.29 -24.54
N ASP A 12 -18.91 56.96 -23.51
CA ASP A 12 -18.36 58.32 -23.64
C ASP A 12 -17.18 58.32 -24.63
N ALA A 13 -17.28 59.16 -25.67
CA ALA A 13 -16.29 59.25 -26.73
C ALA A 13 -14.88 59.59 -26.21
N SER A 14 -14.77 60.31 -25.09
CA SER A 14 -13.49 60.64 -24.47
C SER A 14 -12.74 59.43 -23.89
N ARG A 15 -13.44 58.32 -23.66
CA ARG A 15 -12.88 57.07 -23.13
C ARG A 15 -12.43 56.10 -24.22
N ILE A 16 -12.72 56.37 -25.50
CA ILE A 16 -12.40 55.45 -26.59
C ILE A 16 -10.89 55.45 -26.86
N ILE A 17 -10.28 54.25 -26.81
CA ILE A 17 -8.88 53.99 -27.13
C ILE A 17 -8.76 53.57 -28.60
N GLY A 18 -9.64 52.66 -29.03
CA GLY A 18 -9.60 52.07 -30.36
C GLY A 18 -10.96 51.55 -30.79
N VAL A 19 -11.19 51.56 -32.11
CA VAL A 19 -12.43 51.09 -32.73
C VAL A 19 -12.06 50.14 -33.86
N THR A 20 -12.66 48.96 -33.85
CA THR A 20 -12.56 47.98 -34.93
C THR A 20 -13.95 47.73 -35.53
N PRO A 21 -14.15 46.93 -36.60
CA PRO A 21 -15.47 46.60 -37.10
C PRO A 21 -16.44 46.09 -36.02
N LEU A 22 -16.03 45.13 -35.20
CA LEU A 22 -16.88 44.44 -34.22
C LEU A 22 -16.63 44.83 -32.76
N THR A 23 -15.52 45.48 -32.42
CA THR A 23 -15.16 45.78 -31.02
C THR A 23 -14.84 47.25 -30.77
N LEU A 24 -14.89 47.65 -29.49
CA LEU A 24 -14.44 48.93 -28.97
C LEU A 24 -13.48 48.66 -27.80
N SER A 25 -12.40 49.41 -27.74
CA SER A 25 -11.49 49.44 -26.59
C SER A 25 -11.64 50.77 -25.87
N LEU A 26 -11.88 50.73 -24.56
CA LEU A 26 -12.24 51.88 -23.74
C LEU A 26 -11.35 51.97 -22.51
N TRP A 27 -11.01 53.17 -22.04
CA TRP A 27 -10.48 53.35 -20.69
C TRP A 27 -11.56 53.04 -19.66
N ASP A 28 -11.24 52.29 -18.61
CA ASP A 28 -12.18 51.99 -17.53
C ASP A 28 -12.54 53.28 -16.75
N GLY A 29 -13.80 53.41 -16.38
CA GLY A 29 -14.30 54.57 -15.62
C GLY A 29 -14.02 54.46 -14.12
N PHE A 30 -13.75 53.25 -13.65
CA PHE A 30 -13.36 52.90 -12.29
C PHE A 30 -12.11 52.01 -12.35
N PRO A 31 -10.97 52.57 -12.78
CA PRO A 31 -9.77 51.79 -13.04
C PRO A 31 -9.22 51.14 -11.77
N VAL A 32 -8.98 49.82 -11.81
CA VAL A 32 -8.31 49.07 -10.72
C VAL A 32 -6.82 49.44 -10.65
N SER A 33 -6.22 49.78 -11.79
CA SER A 33 -4.86 50.29 -11.87
C SER A 33 -4.75 51.33 -12.99
N ARG A 34 -3.69 52.15 -12.95
CA ARG A 34 -3.47 53.19 -13.96
C ARG A 34 -3.36 52.58 -15.35
N GLY A 35 -4.24 53.00 -16.27
CA GLY A 35 -4.31 52.48 -17.63
C GLY A 35 -5.18 51.23 -17.78
N HIS A 36 -6.03 50.90 -16.80
CA HIS A 36 -7.03 49.84 -16.94
C HIS A 36 -7.96 50.14 -18.11
N ALA A 37 -8.05 49.20 -19.04
CA ALA A 37 -8.90 49.28 -20.22
C ALA A 37 -9.88 48.11 -20.30
N LEU A 38 -10.98 48.33 -21.00
CA LEU A 38 -12.02 47.36 -21.32
C LEU A 38 -12.08 47.15 -22.83
N ILE A 39 -12.10 45.90 -23.28
CA ILE A 39 -12.39 45.54 -24.67
C ILE A 39 -13.79 44.93 -24.71
N ILE A 40 -14.68 45.50 -25.51
CA ILE A 40 -16.10 45.13 -25.58
C ILE A 40 -16.52 44.87 -27.04
N PRO A 41 -17.43 43.91 -27.31
CA PRO A 41 -18.10 43.83 -28.60
C PRO A 41 -19.09 45.00 -28.74
N LYS A 42 -19.27 45.50 -29.96
CA LYS A 42 -20.30 46.51 -30.25
C LYS A 42 -21.71 45.95 -30.13
N ARG A 43 -21.88 44.66 -30.46
CA ARG A 43 -23.13 43.95 -30.24
C ARG A 43 -23.30 43.68 -28.75
N HIS A 44 -24.48 43.98 -28.23
CA HIS A 44 -24.81 43.72 -26.82
C HIS A 44 -24.99 42.21 -26.62
N VAL A 45 -23.95 41.56 -26.07
CA VAL A 45 -23.97 40.19 -25.57
C VAL A 45 -23.48 40.17 -24.14
N ALA A 46 -24.07 39.38 -23.26
CA ALA A 46 -23.72 39.40 -21.84
C ALA A 46 -22.50 38.52 -21.53
N SER A 47 -22.23 37.51 -22.35
CA SER A 47 -21.28 36.46 -22.03
C SER A 47 -20.29 36.19 -23.16
N TRP A 48 -19.07 35.76 -22.83
CA TRP A 48 -18.10 35.26 -23.80
C TRP A 48 -18.68 34.11 -24.64
N PHE A 49 -19.53 33.28 -24.02
CA PHE A 49 -20.17 32.13 -24.65
C PHE A 49 -21.31 32.51 -25.61
N GLU A 50 -21.71 33.79 -25.65
CA GLU A 50 -22.72 34.34 -26.56
C GLU A 50 -22.11 35.16 -27.72
N ALA A 51 -20.81 35.48 -27.64
CA ALA A 51 -20.07 36.15 -28.70
C ALA A 51 -19.84 35.19 -29.88
N THR A 52 -19.88 35.71 -31.10
CA THR A 52 -19.55 34.89 -32.29
C THR A 52 -18.06 34.60 -32.36
N ALA A 53 -17.66 33.62 -33.17
CA ALA A 53 -16.24 33.30 -33.36
C ALA A 53 -15.45 34.50 -33.91
N GLU A 54 -16.06 35.30 -34.78
CA GLU A 54 -15.47 36.53 -35.33
C GLU A 54 -15.30 37.60 -34.25
N GLU A 55 -16.31 37.79 -33.39
CA GLU A 55 -16.22 38.74 -32.26
C GLU A 55 -15.14 38.30 -31.26
N GLN A 56 -15.06 37.01 -30.92
CA GLN A 56 -14.03 36.47 -30.04
C GLN A 56 -12.61 36.67 -30.62
N ALA A 57 -12.42 36.37 -31.90
CA ALA A 57 -11.12 36.56 -32.57
C ALA A 57 -10.73 38.04 -32.64
N GLU A 58 -11.68 38.93 -32.90
CA GLU A 58 -11.43 40.37 -32.96
C GLU A 58 -11.17 40.97 -31.58
N ILE A 59 -11.83 40.47 -30.52
CA ILE A 59 -11.52 40.81 -29.12
C ILE A 59 -10.07 40.44 -28.78
N LEU A 60 -9.63 39.22 -29.13
CA LEU A 60 -8.24 38.79 -28.89
C LEU A 60 -7.24 39.69 -29.60
N THR A 61 -7.53 40.08 -30.85
CA THR A 61 -6.69 41.03 -31.60
C THR A 61 -6.68 42.42 -30.95
N ALA A 62 -7.83 42.90 -30.48
CA ALA A 62 -7.97 44.19 -29.83
C ALA A 62 -7.25 44.28 -28.48
N ILE A 63 -7.07 43.15 -27.77
CA ILE A 63 -6.23 43.08 -26.56
C ILE A 63 -4.79 43.47 -26.89
N ASP A 64 -4.21 42.92 -27.96
CA ASP A 64 -2.82 43.21 -28.34
C ASP A 64 -2.63 44.68 -28.73
N THR A 65 -3.54 45.24 -29.53
CA THR A 65 -3.47 46.65 -29.93
C THR A 65 -3.66 47.59 -28.75
N THR A 66 -4.59 47.27 -27.84
CA THR A 66 -4.84 48.09 -26.64
C THR A 66 -3.66 47.99 -25.67
N LYS A 67 -3.05 46.81 -25.54
CA LYS A 67 -1.84 46.61 -24.73
C LYS A 67 -0.67 47.46 -25.23
N GLN A 68 -0.49 47.59 -26.55
CA GLN A 68 0.54 48.48 -27.11
C GLN A 68 0.30 49.95 -26.74
N GLU A 69 -0.95 50.39 -26.80
CA GLU A 69 -1.32 51.77 -26.45
C GLU A 69 -1.13 52.05 -24.95
N ILE A 70 -1.48 51.10 -24.09
CA ILE A 70 -1.19 51.19 -22.65
C ILE A 70 0.32 51.22 -22.43
N GLN A 71 1.08 50.35 -23.12
CA GLN A 71 2.53 50.28 -22.97
C GLN A 71 3.20 51.62 -23.31
N SER A 72 2.77 52.27 -24.39
CA SER A 72 3.34 53.54 -24.83
C SER A 72 3.03 54.69 -23.85
N ARG A 73 1.81 54.73 -23.29
CA ARG A 73 1.36 55.83 -22.43
C ARG A 73 1.75 55.68 -20.96
N HIS A 74 1.85 54.45 -20.47
CA HIS A 74 1.92 54.18 -19.04
C HIS A 74 3.11 53.31 -18.62
N SER A 75 3.79 52.65 -19.56
CA SER A 75 4.97 51.80 -19.30
C SER A 75 4.80 50.83 -18.11
N PRO A 76 3.77 49.95 -18.12
CA PRO A 76 3.57 48.96 -17.08
C PRO A 76 4.60 47.82 -17.16
N ASP A 77 4.79 47.13 -16.03
CA ASP A 77 5.72 46.01 -15.85
C ASP A 77 5.08 44.64 -16.14
N GLY A 78 3.74 44.58 -16.20
CA GLY A 78 2.98 43.38 -16.48
C GLY A 78 1.51 43.66 -16.76
N PHE A 79 0.72 42.61 -16.99
CA PHE A 79 -0.72 42.72 -17.26
C PHE A 79 -1.49 41.56 -16.61
N ASN A 80 -2.70 41.85 -16.13
CA ASN A 80 -3.74 40.86 -15.91
C ASN A 80 -4.83 41.02 -16.97
N ILE A 81 -5.29 39.91 -17.52
CA ILE A 81 -6.38 39.86 -18.49
C ILE A 81 -7.48 38.99 -17.88
N GLY A 82 -8.70 39.50 -17.81
CA GLY A 82 -9.80 38.81 -17.14
C GLY A 82 -11.16 39.10 -17.77
N ILE A 83 -12.06 38.11 -17.70
CA ILE A 83 -13.45 38.22 -18.13
C ILE A 83 -14.32 37.69 -17.01
N ASN A 84 -15.25 38.50 -16.53
CA ASN A 84 -16.23 38.07 -15.53
C ASN A 84 -17.55 37.78 -16.24
N ILE A 85 -18.10 36.59 -16.02
CA ILE A 85 -19.35 36.14 -16.65
C ILE A 85 -20.32 35.70 -15.55
N GLY A 86 -21.45 36.39 -15.46
CA GLY A 86 -22.46 36.19 -14.43
C GLY A 86 -22.18 36.95 -13.13
N GLU A 87 -23.24 37.21 -12.37
CA GLU A 87 -23.21 37.95 -11.11
C GLU A 87 -22.25 37.34 -10.08
N ALA A 88 -22.22 36.01 -9.99
CA ALA A 88 -21.35 35.28 -9.05
C ALA A 88 -19.84 35.47 -9.36
N ALA A 89 -19.48 35.78 -10.61
CA ALA A 89 -18.12 36.11 -11.02
C ALA A 89 -17.81 37.62 -10.88
N GLY A 90 -18.74 38.41 -10.34
CA GLY A 90 -18.60 39.86 -10.19
C GLY A 90 -18.93 40.66 -11.45
N GLN A 91 -19.65 40.08 -12.42
CA GLN A 91 -20.11 40.84 -13.58
C GLN A 91 -21.24 41.80 -13.18
N THR A 92 -20.94 43.11 -13.21
CA THR A 92 -21.90 44.16 -12.80
C THR A 92 -22.67 44.77 -13.97
N VAL A 93 -22.09 44.73 -15.17
CA VAL A 93 -22.75 45.14 -16.42
C VAL A 93 -22.95 43.89 -17.29
N PRO A 94 -24.20 43.50 -17.63
CA PRO A 94 -24.50 42.32 -18.44
C PRO A 94 -24.24 42.61 -19.94
N HIS A 95 -22.99 42.98 -20.24
CA HIS A 95 -22.41 43.15 -21.56
C HIS A 95 -20.96 42.70 -21.44
N LEU A 96 -20.53 41.74 -22.26
CA LEU A 96 -19.20 41.18 -22.30
C LEU A 96 -18.14 42.28 -22.34
N HIS A 97 -17.23 42.26 -21.37
CA HIS A 97 -16.08 43.14 -21.35
C HIS A 97 -14.87 42.37 -20.84
N VAL A 98 -13.78 42.46 -21.60
CA VAL A 98 -12.48 41.93 -21.20
C VAL A 98 -11.71 43.04 -20.51
N HIS A 99 -11.34 42.80 -19.27
CA HIS A 99 -10.46 43.66 -18.50
C HIS A 99 -9.02 43.45 -18.95
N LEU A 100 -8.35 44.52 -19.35
CA LEU A 100 -6.92 44.57 -19.57
C LEU A 100 -6.30 45.52 -18.54
N ILE A 101 -5.77 44.92 -17.48
CA ILE A 101 -5.33 45.62 -16.25
C ILE A 101 -3.79 45.68 -16.24
N PRO A 102 -3.19 46.86 -16.39
CA PRO A 102 -1.74 47.02 -16.30
C PRO A 102 -1.27 46.82 -14.87
N ARG A 103 -0.10 46.21 -14.69
CA ARG A 103 0.52 45.97 -13.38
C ARG A 103 1.85 46.70 -13.28
N PHE A 104 2.14 47.23 -12.10
CA PHE A 104 3.37 47.96 -11.80
C PHE A 104 4.07 47.32 -10.60
N SER A 105 5.39 47.28 -10.62
CA SER A 105 6.18 46.73 -9.53
C SER A 105 5.85 47.48 -8.23
N GLY A 106 5.38 46.74 -7.21
CA GLY A 106 4.95 47.31 -5.92
C GLY A 106 3.51 47.80 -5.86
N ASP A 107 2.67 47.57 -6.88
CA ASP A 107 1.24 47.93 -6.85
C ASP A 107 0.40 47.05 -5.90
N THR A 108 0.93 45.90 -5.48
CA THR A 108 0.39 45.05 -4.42
C THR A 108 1.55 44.46 -3.60
N ALA A 109 1.29 44.17 -2.32
CA ALA A 109 2.30 43.68 -1.38
C ALA A 109 2.88 42.31 -1.77
N ASP A 110 2.04 41.42 -2.33
CA ASP A 110 2.48 40.13 -2.88
C ASP A 110 1.70 39.82 -4.18
N PRO A 111 2.33 39.96 -5.36
CA PRO A 111 1.66 39.69 -6.63
C PRO A 111 1.51 38.19 -6.93
N ARG A 112 2.13 37.30 -6.15
CA ARG A 112 2.02 35.84 -6.33
C ARG A 112 0.59 35.40 -6.07
N GLY A 113 0.10 34.45 -6.87
CA GLY A 113 -1.30 34.01 -6.84
C GLY A 113 -2.11 34.45 -8.06
N GLY A 114 -1.81 35.60 -8.66
CA GLY A 114 -2.47 36.08 -9.89
C GLY A 114 -4.01 36.00 -9.80
N VAL A 115 -4.64 35.24 -10.70
CA VAL A 115 -6.10 35.04 -10.74
C VAL A 115 -6.68 34.46 -9.44
N ARG A 116 -5.87 33.80 -8.60
CA ARG A 116 -6.34 33.25 -7.32
C ARG A 116 -6.78 34.32 -6.32
N HIS A 117 -6.35 35.57 -6.51
CA HIS A 117 -6.82 36.72 -5.71
C HIS A 117 -8.32 37.01 -5.89
N VAL A 118 -8.99 36.40 -6.87
CA VAL A 118 -10.46 36.41 -6.99
C VAL A 118 -11.12 35.78 -5.75
N ILE A 119 -10.45 34.82 -5.09
CA ILE A 119 -10.82 34.32 -3.77
C ILE A 119 -9.66 34.64 -2.82
N PRO A 120 -9.69 35.78 -2.10
CA PRO A 120 -8.52 36.30 -1.36
C PRO A 120 -7.86 35.28 -0.43
N SER A 121 -8.63 34.40 0.22
CA SER A 121 -8.12 33.34 1.10
C SER A 121 -7.33 32.23 0.38
N LYS A 122 -7.47 32.11 -0.94
CA LYS A 122 -6.75 31.14 -1.78
C LYS A 122 -5.63 31.77 -2.60
N ALA A 123 -5.42 33.08 -2.43
CA ALA A 123 -4.51 33.87 -3.23
C ALA A 123 -3.04 33.50 -3.01
N ASN A 124 -2.62 33.43 -1.74
CA ASN A 124 -1.24 33.15 -1.38
C ASN A 124 -1.03 31.67 -1.08
N TYR A 125 -0.98 30.85 -2.13
CA TYR A 125 -0.71 29.41 -2.00
C TYR A 125 0.75 29.09 -1.62
N LEU A 126 1.61 30.11 -1.46
CA LEU A 126 3.01 29.99 -1.08
C LEU A 126 3.32 30.57 0.30
N ALA A 127 2.43 31.38 0.88
CA ALA A 127 2.55 31.90 2.23
C ALA A 127 1.36 31.43 3.06
N ILE A 128 1.57 30.37 3.84
CA ILE A 128 0.69 30.05 4.95
C ILE A 128 1.59 29.85 6.18
N GLU A 129 1.87 30.98 6.83
CA GLU A 129 2.13 31.06 8.27
C GLU A 129 1.20 32.16 8.81
N GLU A 130 0.65 31.91 10.01
CA GLU A 130 -0.08 32.84 10.88
C GLU A 130 -1.52 33.26 10.47
N GLN A 131 -2.51 32.46 10.91
CA GLN A 131 -3.65 32.86 11.77
C GLN A 131 -4.78 31.82 11.67
N GLY A 132 -5.19 31.24 12.80
CA GLY A 132 -6.47 30.51 12.94
C GLY A 132 -7.51 31.37 13.69
N PRO A 133 -8.68 30.82 14.06
CA PRO A 133 -9.65 30.13 13.23
C PRO A 133 -11.06 30.76 13.37
N GLU A 134 -11.85 30.91 12.30
CA GLU A 134 -13.31 31.04 12.43
C GLU A 134 -14.08 30.41 11.25
N HIS A 135 -14.95 29.48 11.63
CA HIS A 135 -16.23 29.06 11.05
C HIS A 135 -16.37 28.66 9.56
N VAL A 136 -16.58 27.35 9.43
CA VAL A 136 -17.26 26.58 8.37
C VAL A 136 -18.70 27.08 8.14
N ALA A 137 -19.11 27.24 6.87
CA ALA A 137 -20.38 26.71 6.36
C ALA A 137 -20.50 26.80 4.81
N ASP A 138 -20.85 25.66 4.24
CA ASP A 138 -21.63 25.40 3.02
C ASP A 138 -21.13 25.79 1.63
N ARG A 139 -20.79 24.74 0.84
CA ARG A 139 -21.31 24.58 -0.53
C ARG A 139 -21.58 23.11 -0.89
N PRO A 140 -22.53 22.87 -1.82
CA PRO A 140 -23.20 21.59 -2.01
C PRO A 140 -22.55 20.72 -3.08
N GLU A 141 -23.01 19.47 -3.04
CA GLU A 141 -22.71 18.29 -3.85
C GLU A 141 -22.58 18.55 -5.36
N SER A 142 -21.67 17.81 -6.00
CA SER A 142 -21.81 17.44 -7.41
C SER A 142 -21.60 15.94 -7.57
N ALA A 143 -22.49 15.36 -8.37
CA ALA A 143 -22.69 13.95 -8.60
C ALA A 143 -21.65 13.36 -9.56
N ASP A 144 -21.15 12.15 -9.25
CA ASP A 144 -21.29 10.98 -10.10
C ASP A 144 -20.87 9.72 -9.31
N GLY A 145 -21.63 8.65 -9.49
CA GLY A 145 -21.68 7.53 -8.55
C GLY A 145 -20.75 6.36 -8.83
N TYR A 146 -20.33 5.69 -7.76
CA TYR A 146 -20.31 4.23 -7.57
C TYR A 146 -20.47 3.96 -6.06
N ARG A 147 -21.32 3.00 -5.67
CA ARG A 147 -21.65 2.69 -4.26
C ARG A 147 -20.73 1.61 -3.67
N THR A 148 -20.42 1.82 -2.38
CA THR A 148 -19.60 1.08 -1.38
C THR A 148 -18.08 1.22 -1.53
N THR A 149 -17.30 1.92 -0.68
CA THR A 149 -17.52 2.65 0.59
C THR A 149 -16.88 4.06 0.50
N ALA A 150 -17.71 5.11 0.56
CA ALA A 150 -17.39 6.56 0.55
C ALA A 150 -16.40 7.07 -0.54
N PRO A 151 -16.86 7.80 -1.57
CA PRO A 151 -15.96 8.46 -2.52
C PRO A 151 -15.14 9.54 -1.82
N GLY A 152 -13.82 9.54 -2.05
CA GLY A 152 -12.91 10.58 -1.58
C GLY A 152 -11.84 10.15 -0.58
N LEU A 153 -11.74 8.87 -0.20
CA LEU A 153 -10.70 8.41 0.74
C LEU A 153 -9.40 7.99 0.04
N PRO A 154 -8.21 8.33 0.59
CA PRO A 154 -8.01 9.29 1.68
C PRO A 154 -8.38 10.71 1.25
N HIS A 155 -9.15 11.43 2.08
CA HIS A 155 -9.55 12.82 1.80
C HIS A 155 -8.68 13.84 2.50
N SER A 156 -8.86 15.12 2.14
CA SER A 156 -8.14 16.24 2.72
C SER A 156 -8.69 16.75 4.07
N SER A 157 -9.75 16.17 4.63
CA SER A 157 -10.28 16.59 5.95
C SER A 157 -9.22 16.47 7.05
N PRO A 158 -9.12 17.44 7.99
CA PRO A 158 -8.25 17.33 9.15
C PRO A 158 -8.78 16.31 10.17
N LEU A 159 -10.08 16.11 10.27
CA LEU A 159 -10.68 15.11 11.17
C LEU A 159 -11.09 13.88 10.38
N ILE A 160 -10.70 12.71 10.91
CA ILE A 160 -11.21 11.42 10.50
C ILE A 160 -12.13 10.92 11.60
N SER A 161 -13.41 10.68 11.28
CA SER A 161 -14.45 10.44 12.28
C SER A 161 -14.81 8.97 12.49
N GLY A 162 -14.25 8.05 11.71
CA GLY A 162 -14.70 6.67 11.68
C GLY A 162 -16.09 6.55 11.04
N GLY A 163 -16.74 5.41 11.21
CA GLY A 163 -18.05 5.12 10.63
C GLY A 163 -18.07 5.22 9.10
N SER A 164 -18.65 6.30 8.56
CA SER A 164 -18.65 6.58 7.11
C SER A 164 -17.28 7.03 6.57
N ASP A 165 -16.37 7.42 7.45
CA ASP A 165 -14.98 7.79 7.15
C ASP A 165 -14.01 6.90 7.96
N PRO A 166 -13.87 5.62 7.57
CA PRO A 166 -13.03 4.67 8.29
C PRO A 166 -11.57 5.10 8.31
N PHE A 167 -10.85 4.80 9.40
CA PHE A 167 -9.47 5.24 9.57
C PHE A 167 -8.46 4.42 8.73
N LEU A 168 -8.76 3.13 8.50
CA LEU A 168 -7.87 2.19 7.82
C LEU A 168 -7.38 2.66 6.43
N PRO A 169 -8.25 3.12 5.51
CA PRO A 169 -7.81 3.60 4.20
C PRO A 169 -6.81 4.75 4.27
N HIS A 170 -6.95 5.65 5.26
CA HIS A 170 -6.01 6.77 5.43
C HIS A 170 -4.64 6.30 5.86
N ILE A 171 -4.56 5.41 6.86
CA ILE A 171 -3.28 4.86 7.31
C ILE A 171 -2.58 4.11 6.18
N ARG A 172 -3.30 3.23 5.47
CA ARG A 172 -2.73 2.43 4.38
C ARG A 172 -2.14 3.31 3.29
N ALA A 173 -2.87 4.35 2.88
CA ALA A 173 -2.38 5.28 1.86
C ALA A 173 -1.09 6.01 2.26
N HIS A 174 -0.86 6.24 3.56
CA HIS A 174 0.40 6.83 4.03
C HIS A 174 1.53 5.81 4.20
N LEU A 175 1.23 4.54 4.48
CA LEU A 175 2.21 3.46 4.46
C LEU A 175 2.78 3.21 3.05
N ASP A 176 1.99 3.46 2.01
CA ASP A 176 2.40 3.33 0.60
C ASP A 176 3.57 4.25 0.24
N SER A 177 3.70 5.44 0.85
CA SER A 177 4.81 6.38 0.57
C SER A 177 5.81 6.57 1.71
N ALA A 178 5.54 6.03 2.90
CA ALA A 178 6.38 6.26 4.08
C ALA A 178 7.79 5.65 3.98
N GLU A 179 8.80 6.47 4.30
CA GLU A 179 10.18 6.04 4.57
C GLU A 179 10.40 5.71 6.06
N ALA A 180 9.59 6.29 6.95
CA ALA A 180 9.60 5.95 8.36
C ALA A 180 8.21 6.04 8.98
N THR A 181 7.84 5.05 9.79
CA THR A 181 6.57 4.98 10.48
C THR A 181 6.79 4.78 11.98
N ASP A 182 6.18 5.64 12.78
CA ASP A 182 6.14 5.52 14.23
C ASP A 182 4.70 5.32 14.69
N ILE A 183 4.42 4.24 15.43
CA ILE A 183 3.10 3.94 15.96
C ILE A 183 3.21 3.80 17.47
N ALA A 184 2.43 4.59 18.22
CA ALA A 184 2.28 4.45 19.66
C ALA A 184 0.81 4.27 20.00
N VAL A 185 0.42 3.05 20.34
CA VAL A 185 -0.97 2.68 20.64
C VAL A 185 -1.06 1.92 21.95
N ALA A 186 -2.06 2.20 22.76
CA ALA A 186 -2.23 1.55 24.05
C ALA A 186 -2.54 0.06 23.90
N PHE A 187 -3.46 -0.27 22.99
CA PHE A 187 -4.00 -1.60 22.81
C PHE A 187 -3.79 -2.08 21.38
N VAL A 188 -3.35 -3.32 21.26
CA VAL A 188 -3.19 -4.01 19.98
C VAL A 188 -3.90 -5.36 20.03
N THR A 189 -4.85 -5.57 19.12
CA THR A 189 -5.45 -6.89 18.90
C THR A 189 -4.88 -7.53 17.64
N GLN A 190 -4.91 -8.85 17.58
CA GLN A 190 -4.44 -9.63 16.44
C GLN A 190 -5.26 -9.30 15.19
N SER A 191 -6.55 -9.05 15.35
CA SER A 191 -7.47 -8.68 14.27
C SER A 191 -7.19 -7.29 13.70
N GLY A 192 -6.80 -6.32 14.53
CA GLY A 192 -6.42 -4.97 14.12
C GLY A 192 -5.06 -4.94 13.43
N LEU A 193 -4.05 -5.58 14.02
CA LEU A 193 -2.71 -5.64 13.45
C LEU A 193 -2.71 -6.28 12.05
N ARG A 194 -3.50 -7.34 11.86
CA ARG A 194 -3.63 -8.03 10.56
C ARG A 194 -4.10 -7.13 9.42
N LEU A 195 -4.80 -6.03 9.72
CA LEU A 195 -5.24 -5.07 8.70
C LEU A 195 -4.09 -4.22 8.16
N LEU A 196 -2.99 -4.09 8.92
CA LEU A 196 -1.81 -3.29 8.56
C LEU A 196 -0.56 -4.14 8.31
N GLU A 197 -0.53 -5.39 8.77
CA GLU A 197 0.65 -6.28 8.73
C GLU A 197 1.31 -6.33 7.34
N ASP A 198 0.54 -6.58 6.28
CA ASP A 198 1.09 -6.66 4.92
C ASP A 198 1.55 -5.30 4.37
N HIS A 199 0.91 -4.19 4.77
CA HIS A 199 1.31 -2.82 4.39
C HIS A 199 2.59 -2.38 5.11
N LEU A 200 2.73 -2.75 6.39
CA LEU A 200 3.95 -2.51 7.17
C LEU A 200 5.13 -3.31 6.60
N GLU A 201 4.91 -4.59 6.28
CA GLU A 201 5.94 -5.43 5.66
C GLU A 201 6.34 -4.92 4.27
N ASP A 202 5.38 -4.45 3.47
CA ASP A 202 5.62 -3.86 2.15
C ASP A 202 6.47 -2.58 2.27
N MET A 203 6.12 -1.67 3.17
CA MET A 203 6.92 -0.48 3.49
C MET A 203 8.36 -0.83 3.90
N LEU A 204 8.52 -1.79 4.82
CA LEU A 204 9.83 -2.26 5.28
C LEU A 204 10.65 -2.87 4.13
N SER A 205 10.01 -3.59 3.22
CA SER A 205 10.67 -4.21 2.06
C SER A 205 11.22 -3.18 1.07
N ARG A 206 10.52 -2.06 0.89
CA ARG A 206 10.93 -0.95 0.01
C ARG A 206 12.01 -0.03 0.58
N GLY A 207 12.45 -0.25 1.83
CA GLY A 207 13.49 0.58 2.45
C GLY A 207 13.05 1.29 3.73
N GLY A 208 11.75 1.30 4.02
CA GLY A 208 11.20 2.05 5.14
C GLY A 208 11.61 1.50 6.51
N ARG A 209 11.36 2.29 7.56
CA ARG A 209 11.60 1.93 8.96
C ARG A 209 10.31 1.95 9.78
N LEU A 210 10.19 1.08 10.76
CA LEU A 210 9.08 0.96 11.69
C LEU A 210 9.58 1.09 13.13
N ARG A 211 9.02 2.02 13.90
CA ARG A 211 9.09 2.02 15.37
C ARG A 211 7.70 1.82 15.92
N PHE A 212 7.51 0.75 16.68
CA PHE A 212 6.21 0.41 17.23
C PHE A 212 6.30 0.42 18.76
N LEU A 213 5.42 1.15 19.43
CA LEU A 213 5.29 1.21 20.87
C LEU A 213 3.89 0.79 21.27
N THR A 214 3.80 -0.21 22.13
CA THR A 214 2.56 -0.60 22.81
C THR A 214 2.80 -0.69 24.32
N GLY A 215 1.79 -1.03 25.11
CA GLY A 215 1.93 -1.18 26.54
C GLY A 215 1.17 -2.36 27.12
N ASP A 216 1.41 -2.59 28.42
CA ASP A 216 0.75 -3.64 29.21
C ASP A 216 -0.53 -3.15 29.91
N TYR A 217 -0.90 -1.88 29.72
CA TYR A 217 -2.04 -1.23 30.37
C TYR A 217 -3.34 -2.03 30.21
N LEU A 218 -4.03 -2.25 31.33
CA LEU A 218 -5.26 -3.06 31.46
C LEU A 218 -5.17 -4.50 30.91
N HIS A 219 -3.97 -4.98 30.59
CA HIS A 219 -3.75 -6.26 29.90
C HIS A 219 -4.60 -6.40 28.62
N ALA A 220 -4.87 -5.31 27.91
CA ALA A 220 -5.76 -5.31 26.74
C ALA A 220 -5.04 -5.71 25.44
N THR A 221 -3.72 -5.55 25.35
CA THR A 221 -2.94 -6.03 24.20
C THR A 221 -2.92 -7.57 24.14
N GLU A 222 -3.10 -8.15 22.95
CA GLU A 222 -3.12 -9.61 22.76
C GLU A 222 -1.71 -10.18 22.60
N SER A 223 -1.42 -11.29 23.26
CA SER A 223 -0.11 -11.98 23.17
C SER A 223 0.16 -12.44 21.73
N GLU A 224 -0.88 -12.88 21.01
CA GLU A 224 -0.82 -13.27 19.61
C GLU A 224 -0.48 -12.10 18.69
N ALA A 225 -0.87 -10.88 19.04
CA ALA A 225 -0.49 -9.68 18.31
C ALA A 225 0.97 -9.29 18.57
N LEU A 226 1.44 -9.44 19.82
CA LEU A 226 2.85 -9.24 20.16
C LEU A 226 3.76 -10.23 19.45
N LEU A 227 3.38 -11.51 19.38
CA LEU A 227 4.14 -12.51 18.62
C LEU A 227 4.28 -12.12 17.14
N ARG A 228 3.24 -11.55 16.53
CA ARG A 228 3.30 -11.05 15.15
C ARG A 228 4.19 -9.82 14.98
N LEU A 229 4.15 -8.90 15.94
CA LEU A 229 5.06 -7.75 15.94
C LEU A 229 6.52 -8.20 16.12
N LEU A 230 6.76 -9.20 16.96
CA LEU A 230 8.08 -9.83 17.10
C LEU A 230 8.51 -10.49 15.78
N ASP A 231 7.61 -11.23 15.11
CA ASP A 231 7.87 -11.83 13.79
C ASP A 231 8.28 -10.75 12.74
N ILE A 232 7.70 -9.55 12.80
CA ILE A 232 8.08 -8.40 11.94
C ILE A 232 9.46 -7.86 12.34
N GLN A 233 9.71 -7.66 13.64
CA GLN A 233 10.99 -7.17 14.16
C GLN A 233 12.15 -8.10 13.79
N GLU A 234 12.00 -9.40 14.01
CA GLU A 234 13.03 -10.39 13.71
C GLU A 234 13.30 -10.52 12.21
N ARG A 235 12.27 -10.33 11.38
CA ARG A 235 12.39 -10.28 9.92
C ARG A 235 13.14 -9.05 9.43
N TRP A 236 13.00 -7.92 10.11
CA TRP A 236 13.54 -6.63 9.71
C TRP A 236 14.37 -5.99 10.83
N PRO A 237 15.44 -6.64 11.34
CA PRO A 237 16.09 -6.24 12.59
C PRO A 237 16.77 -4.87 12.52
N GLU A 238 17.17 -4.42 11.33
CA GLU A 238 17.77 -3.10 11.11
C GLU A 238 16.73 -2.00 10.78
N ARG A 239 15.47 -2.38 10.56
CA ARG A 239 14.42 -1.47 10.06
C ARG A 239 13.19 -1.44 10.95
N ALA A 240 12.92 -2.46 11.74
CA ALA A 240 11.77 -2.55 12.64
C ALA A 240 12.24 -2.67 14.08
N THR A 241 11.69 -1.85 14.97
CA THR A 241 11.93 -1.90 16.40
C THR A 241 10.61 -1.82 17.12
N VAL A 242 10.30 -2.83 17.92
CA VAL A 242 9.08 -2.93 18.71
C VAL A 242 9.46 -2.84 20.17
N ARG A 243 8.84 -1.90 20.88
CA ARG A 243 9.03 -1.70 22.31
C ARG A 243 7.71 -1.76 23.05
N VAL A 244 7.81 -2.09 24.33
CA VAL A 244 6.67 -2.26 25.24
C VAL A 244 6.86 -1.38 26.46
N PHE A 245 5.89 -0.52 26.71
CA PHE A 245 5.82 0.32 27.90
C PHE A 245 5.19 -0.48 29.04
N THR A 246 5.94 -0.66 30.12
CA THR A 246 5.47 -1.30 31.35
C THR A 246 4.94 -0.23 32.29
N THR A 247 3.65 -0.30 32.61
CA THR A 247 2.97 0.76 33.36
C THR A 247 3.40 0.79 34.83
N PRO A 248 4.12 1.83 35.31
CA PRO A 248 4.61 1.86 36.69
C PRO A 248 3.46 2.15 37.67
N ASN A 249 3.38 1.38 38.77
CA ASN A 249 2.56 1.68 39.96
C ASN A 249 1.11 2.17 39.70
N GLY A 250 0.40 1.56 38.74
CA GLY A 250 -0.99 1.93 38.45
C GLY A 250 -1.16 3.25 37.68
N GLY A 251 -0.11 3.70 36.98
CA GLY A 251 -0.21 4.76 35.98
C GLY A 251 -1.11 4.37 34.79
N SER A 252 -1.19 5.25 33.79
CA SER A 252 -1.91 4.95 32.54
C SER A 252 -0.99 5.11 31.34
N PHE A 253 -1.05 4.14 30.43
CA PHE A 253 -0.45 4.23 29.10
C PHE A 253 -1.59 4.14 28.09
N HIS A 254 -2.03 5.28 27.58
CA HIS A 254 -3.14 5.34 26.63
C HIS A 254 -2.92 6.18 25.35
N PRO A 255 -1.68 6.33 24.82
CA PRO A 255 -1.46 7.06 23.58
C PRO A 255 -2.07 6.32 22.38
N LYS A 256 -2.44 7.07 21.35
CA LYS A 256 -2.92 6.58 20.04
C LYS A 256 -2.44 7.54 18.98
N ALA A 257 -1.21 7.31 18.56
CA ALA A 257 -0.52 8.13 17.59
C ALA A 257 0.00 7.25 16.45
N TYR A 258 -0.20 7.71 15.22
CA TYR A 258 0.29 7.09 14.00
C TYR A 258 1.01 8.17 13.20
N ILE A 259 2.31 8.00 12.98
CA ILE A 259 3.16 9.02 12.37
C ILE A 259 3.84 8.39 11.16
N PHE A 260 3.67 9.00 10.00
CA PHE A 260 4.25 8.54 8.73
C PHE A 260 5.10 9.67 8.17
N ARG A 261 6.36 9.39 7.86
CA ARG A 261 7.32 10.35 7.31
C ARG A 261 7.80 9.87 5.96
N GLU A 262 7.73 10.76 4.97
CA GLU A 262 8.35 10.57 3.66
C GLU A 262 9.78 11.12 3.67
N THR A 263 10.07 12.12 4.49
CA THR A 263 11.43 12.64 4.76
C THR A 263 11.49 13.15 6.21
N GLU A 264 12.66 13.57 6.71
CA GLU A 264 12.76 14.16 8.05
C GLU A 264 11.89 15.42 8.24
N ALA A 265 11.64 16.19 7.16
CA ALA A 265 10.87 17.44 7.21
C ALA A 265 9.43 17.31 6.69
N ASN A 266 9.08 16.18 6.05
CA ASN A 266 7.75 15.94 5.47
C ASN A 266 7.14 14.67 6.05
N GLY A 267 6.01 14.81 6.74
CA GLY A 267 5.29 13.70 7.33
C GLY A 267 3.91 14.10 7.79
N ILE A 268 3.13 13.10 8.18
CA ILE A 268 1.79 13.24 8.68
C ILE A 268 1.67 12.50 10.01
N ALA A 269 0.93 13.06 10.95
CA ALA A 269 0.63 12.43 12.22
C ALA A 269 -0.88 12.39 12.42
N PHE A 270 -1.38 11.27 12.94
CA PHE A 270 -2.73 11.12 13.41
C PHE A 270 -2.68 10.91 14.91
N VAL A 271 -3.43 11.71 15.66
CA VAL A 271 -3.60 11.56 17.10
C VAL A 271 -5.09 11.53 17.40
N GLY A 272 -5.53 10.53 18.16
CA GLY A 272 -6.96 10.30 18.31
C GLY A 272 -7.37 9.23 19.29
N SER A 273 -8.52 8.62 19.01
CA SER A 273 -9.13 7.57 19.84
C SER A 273 -8.96 6.15 19.28
N SER A 274 -8.39 5.99 18.07
CA SER A 274 -8.19 4.67 17.45
C SER A 274 -7.00 3.88 18.00
N ASN A 275 -7.27 2.85 18.79
CA ASN A 275 -6.30 1.77 19.06
C ASN A 275 -6.15 0.87 17.83
N LEU A 276 -5.16 -0.05 17.85
CA LEU A 276 -4.95 -0.98 16.75
C LEU A 276 -5.87 -2.21 16.89
N THR A 277 -7.17 -1.99 16.71
CA THR A 277 -8.23 -3.02 16.72
C THR A 277 -9.02 -3.01 15.41
N ARG A 278 -9.69 -4.11 15.05
CA ARG A 278 -10.45 -4.14 13.78
C ARG A 278 -11.56 -3.12 13.81
N ILE A 279 -12.30 -3.05 14.91
CA ILE A 279 -13.41 -2.10 15.05
C ILE A 279 -12.89 -0.67 14.91
N ALA A 280 -11.86 -0.27 15.67
CA ALA A 280 -11.37 1.11 15.68
C ALA A 280 -10.80 1.59 14.34
N LEU A 281 -10.30 0.67 13.51
CA LEU A 281 -9.77 1.01 12.19
C LEU A 281 -10.83 0.99 11.07
N SER A 282 -11.85 0.14 11.17
CA SER A 282 -12.74 -0.16 10.03
C SER A 282 -14.18 0.34 10.14
N ALA A 283 -14.79 0.31 11.33
CA ALA A 283 -16.23 0.56 11.48
C ALA A 283 -16.60 1.40 12.70
N GLY A 284 -15.71 1.49 13.69
CA GLY A 284 -15.91 2.28 14.91
C GLY A 284 -16.05 3.76 14.60
N ILE A 285 -16.78 4.47 15.47
CA ILE A 285 -16.79 5.93 15.49
C ILE A 285 -15.59 6.36 16.32
N GLU A 286 -14.55 6.82 15.65
CA GLU A 286 -13.26 7.16 16.24
C GLU A 286 -12.78 8.49 15.69
N TRP A 287 -12.30 9.38 16.54
CA TRP A 287 -11.84 10.69 16.11
C TRP A 287 -10.32 10.70 16.06
N ASN A 288 -9.77 10.89 14.86
CA ASN A 288 -8.35 11.02 14.63
C ASN A 288 -8.09 12.36 13.95
N LEU A 289 -7.38 13.25 14.65
CA LEU A 289 -6.97 14.52 14.11
C LEU A 289 -5.66 14.33 13.35
N ARG A 290 -5.67 14.76 12.09
CA ARG A 290 -4.56 14.68 11.16
C ARG A 290 -3.77 15.99 11.16
N MET A 291 -2.48 15.88 11.41
CA MET A 291 -1.49 16.95 11.35
C MET A 291 -0.57 16.69 10.17
N ILE A 292 -0.47 17.66 9.26
CA ILE A 292 0.44 17.61 8.12
C ILE A 292 1.65 18.48 8.47
N GLY A 293 2.85 17.90 8.56
CA GLY A 293 4.05 18.57 9.03
C GLY A 293 4.42 19.83 8.24
N SER A 294 4.09 19.89 6.94
CA SER A 294 4.29 21.07 6.10
C SER A 294 3.38 22.25 6.46
N ASN A 295 2.20 21.98 7.04
CA ASN A 295 1.18 23.00 7.35
C ASN A 295 1.15 23.32 8.85
N ASP A 296 1.50 22.36 9.71
CA ASP A 296 1.54 22.49 11.16
C ASP A 296 2.83 21.89 11.71
N ARG A 297 3.93 22.61 11.52
CA ARG A 297 5.26 22.17 11.95
C ARG A 297 5.36 22.05 13.47
N ALA A 298 4.72 22.95 14.20
CA ALA A 298 4.77 22.96 15.66
C ALA A 298 4.02 21.78 16.26
N GLY A 299 2.78 21.53 15.81
CA GLY A 299 1.97 20.37 16.24
C GLY A 299 2.65 19.05 15.88
N PHE A 300 3.10 18.90 14.63
CA PHE A 300 3.79 17.69 14.19
C PHE A 300 5.08 17.42 15.00
N SER A 301 5.90 18.45 15.23
CA SER A 301 7.14 18.31 16.04
C SER A 301 6.84 17.96 17.50
N SER A 302 5.73 18.45 18.06
CA SER A 302 5.29 18.11 19.41
C SER A 302 4.91 16.64 19.55
N VAL A 303 4.18 16.11 18.56
CA VAL A 303 3.80 14.68 18.53
C VAL A 303 5.04 13.80 18.38
N LEU A 304 5.96 14.17 17.48
CA LEU A 304 7.22 13.46 17.32
C LEU A 304 8.02 13.42 18.62
N ARG A 305 8.21 14.57 19.28
CA ARG A 305 8.92 14.63 20.56
C ARG A 305 8.25 13.76 21.63
N SER A 306 6.92 13.80 21.70
CA SER A 306 6.16 12.99 22.66
C SER A 306 6.32 11.49 22.39
N PHE A 307 6.40 11.09 21.11
CA PHE A 307 6.74 9.72 20.73
C PHE A 307 8.16 9.36 21.18
N GLU A 308 9.17 10.20 20.90
CA GLU A 308 10.56 9.94 21.30
C GLU A 308 10.71 9.79 22.83
N ASP A 309 10.09 10.68 23.59
CA ASP A 309 10.14 10.69 25.05
C ASP A 309 9.55 9.38 25.63
N LEU A 310 8.44 8.88 25.05
CA LEU A 310 7.86 7.60 25.45
C LEU A 310 8.73 6.42 25.00
N PHE A 311 9.12 6.41 23.73
CA PHE A 311 9.85 5.31 23.10
C PHE A 311 11.20 5.05 23.76
N PHE A 312 11.87 6.10 24.28
CA PHE A 312 13.15 6.01 24.98
C PHE A 312 13.06 6.13 26.49
N SER A 313 11.85 6.08 27.07
CA SER A 313 11.68 6.12 28.52
C SER A 313 12.27 4.89 29.22
N ASP A 314 12.67 5.06 30.49
CA ASP A 314 13.16 3.96 31.36
C ASP A 314 12.10 2.90 31.64
N ALA A 315 10.82 3.22 31.42
CA ALA A 315 9.69 2.29 31.59
C ALA A 315 9.41 1.45 30.33
N THR A 316 10.24 1.59 29.28
CA THR A 316 10.02 0.94 28.00
C THR A 316 11.12 -0.08 27.71
N ASP A 317 10.74 -1.32 27.46
CA ASP A 317 11.64 -2.43 27.13
C ASP A 317 11.56 -2.80 25.65
N SER A 318 12.59 -3.48 25.12
CA SER A 318 12.50 -4.10 23.79
C SER A 318 11.57 -5.30 23.85
N LEU A 319 10.75 -5.51 22.83
CA LEU A 319 9.93 -6.72 22.75
C LEU A 319 10.83 -7.93 22.45
N ASP A 320 10.71 -8.97 23.26
CA ASP A 320 11.32 -10.28 23.04
C ASP A 320 10.37 -11.42 23.48
N SER A 321 10.73 -12.67 23.17
CA SER A 321 9.90 -13.83 23.51
C SER A 321 9.69 -13.99 25.02
N ALA A 322 10.70 -13.68 25.83
CA ALA A 322 10.64 -13.85 27.28
C ALA A 322 9.62 -12.88 27.92
N TRP A 323 9.59 -11.63 27.45
CA TRP A 323 8.61 -10.64 27.88
C TRP A 323 7.18 -11.09 27.52
N ILE A 324 6.98 -11.61 26.31
CA ILE A 324 5.66 -12.08 25.83
C ILE A 324 5.17 -13.27 26.68
N GLU A 325 6.04 -14.23 26.97
CA GLU A 325 5.72 -15.38 27.81
C GLU A 325 5.31 -14.94 29.23
N GLU A 326 6.08 -14.01 29.83
CA GLU A 326 5.75 -13.45 31.14
C GLU A 326 4.40 -12.73 31.12
N TYR A 327 4.17 -11.85 30.13
CA TYR A 327 2.93 -11.12 29.96
C TYR A 327 1.71 -12.05 29.75
N ALA A 328 1.86 -13.10 28.95
CA ALA A 328 0.83 -14.12 28.75
C ALA A 328 0.50 -14.87 30.06
N GLY A 329 1.52 -15.10 30.89
CA GLY A 329 1.37 -15.67 32.23
C GLY A 329 0.55 -14.77 33.18
N ARG A 330 0.77 -13.45 33.14
CA ARG A 330 0.05 -12.47 33.98
C ARG A 330 -1.47 -12.50 33.74
N LYS A 331 -1.93 -12.75 32.51
CA LYS A 331 -3.38 -12.85 32.18
C LYS A 331 -4.07 -14.09 32.76
N LYS A 332 -3.33 -15.17 33.04
CA LYS A 332 -3.88 -16.46 33.49
C LYS A 332 -4.12 -16.52 35.01
N ASP A 333 -3.72 -15.50 35.77
CA ASP A 333 -3.86 -15.43 37.22
C ASP A 333 -5.10 -14.64 37.65
N PRO A 334 -6.22 -15.30 38.04
CA PRO A 334 -7.49 -14.64 38.35
C PRO A 334 -7.46 -13.80 39.64
N GLU A 335 -6.50 -14.00 40.54
CA GLU A 335 -6.37 -13.18 41.76
C GLU A 335 -5.76 -11.79 41.48
N LYS A 336 -5.09 -11.61 40.33
CA LYS A 336 -4.54 -10.32 39.87
C LYS A 336 -5.41 -9.61 38.84
N SER A 337 -6.51 -10.22 38.40
CA SER A 337 -7.46 -9.58 37.48
C SER A 337 -8.37 -8.62 38.24
N SER A 338 -8.01 -7.34 38.24
CA SER A 338 -8.78 -6.25 38.84
C SER A 338 -10.20 -6.12 38.25
N PRO A 339 -11.17 -5.52 38.97
CA PRO A 339 -12.53 -5.24 38.49
C PRO A 339 -12.63 -4.24 37.31
N GLU A 340 -11.51 -3.68 36.84
CA GLU A 340 -11.46 -2.62 35.82
C GLU A 340 -11.55 -3.12 34.36
N ARG A 341 -12.05 -4.34 34.13
CA ARG A 341 -12.30 -4.89 32.78
C ARG A 341 -13.38 -4.14 31.96
N VAL A 342 -13.98 -3.08 32.51
CA VAL A 342 -15.09 -2.35 31.88
C VAL A 342 -14.66 -1.57 30.62
N PHE A 343 -13.35 -1.30 30.44
CA PHE A 343 -12.82 -0.57 29.28
C PHE A 343 -11.89 -1.40 28.37
N ALA A 344 -11.84 -2.72 28.54
CA ALA A 344 -11.16 -3.57 27.57
C ALA A 344 -11.89 -3.49 26.21
N PRO A 345 -11.19 -3.58 25.07
CA PRO A 345 -11.85 -3.69 23.76
C PRO A 345 -12.93 -4.76 23.84
N LEU A 346 -14.12 -4.48 23.29
CA LEU A 346 -15.16 -5.50 23.10
C LEU A 346 -14.47 -6.76 22.57
N GLU A 347 -14.60 -7.89 23.27
CA GLU A 347 -14.01 -9.16 22.83
C GLU A 347 -14.46 -9.41 21.40
N GLU A 348 -13.57 -9.17 20.45
CA GLU A 348 -13.84 -9.47 19.05
C GLU A 348 -13.95 -10.98 18.94
N GLU A 349 -14.97 -11.48 18.22
CA GLU A 349 -15.12 -12.91 18.01
C GLU A 349 -13.81 -13.47 17.46
N LYS A 350 -13.17 -14.35 18.24
CA LYS A 350 -11.97 -15.06 17.80
C LYS A 350 -12.30 -15.76 16.49
N GLU A 351 -11.59 -15.38 15.43
CA GLU A 351 -11.78 -16.02 14.13
C GLU A 351 -11.60 -17.53 14.28
N LYS A 352 -12.57 -18.28 13.75
CA LYS A 352 -12.52 -19.74 13.77
C LYS A 352 -11.24 -20.20 13.08
N PRO A 353 -10.53 -21.18 13.66
CA PRO A 353 -9.37 -21.75 12.99
C PRO A 353 -9.79 -22.27 11.61
N PRO A 354 -8.96 -22.07 10.58
CA PRO A 354 -9.27 -22.53 9.24
C PRO A 354 -9.41 -24.06 9.24
N GLU A 355 -10.32 -24.58 8.42
CA GLU A 355 -10.54 -26.02 8.29
C GLU A 355 -9.94 -26.54 6.97
N PRO A 356 -9.43 -27.79 6.94
CA PRO A 356 -8.95 -28.39 5.71
C PRO A 356 -10.10 -28.62 4.72
N HIS A 357 -9.87 -28.41 3.42
CA HIS A 357 -10.85 -28.74 2.38
C HIS A 357 -10.88 -30.24 2.06
N SER A 358 -11.79 -30.69 1.18
CA SER A 358 -12.02 -32.12 0.87
C SER A 358 -10.75 -32.89 0.52
N ILE A 359 -9.93 -32.38 -0.40
CA ILE A 359 -8.66 -33.00 -0.80
C ILE A 359 -7.65 -33.05 0.35
N GLN A 360 -7.53 -31.98 1.14
CA GLN A 360 -6.67 -31.98 2.34
C GLN A 360 -7.16 -32.99 3.38
N LYS A 361 -8.46 -33.14 3.61
CA LYS A 361 -9.02 -34.18 4.50
C LYS A 361 -8.66 -35.58 4.02
N ARG A 362 -8.74 -35.87 2.71
CA ARG A 362 -8.30 -37.15 2.13
C ARG A 362 -6.80 -37.38 2.33
N ALA A 363 -5.98 -36.37 2.09
CA ALA A 363 -4.53 -36.46 2.27
C ALA A 363 -4.14 -36.64 3.75
N LEU A 364 -4.81 -35.96 4.69
CA LEU A 364 -4.61 -36.13 6.13
C LEU A 364 -5.00 -37.54 6.59
N ALA A 365 -6.11 -38.09 6.08
CA ALA A 365 -6.51 -39.47 6.37
C ALA A 365 -5.47 -40.48 5.86
N ALA A 366 -4.95 -40.28 4.65
CA ALA A 366 -3.88 -41.13 4.11
C ALA A 366 -2.56 -41.00 4.89
N LEU A 367 -2.23 -39.79 5.37
CA LEU A 367 -1.09 -39.56 6.25
C LEU A 367 -1.24 -40.23 7.63
N GLU A 368 -2.47 -40.32 8.13
CA GLU A 368 -2.73 -41.03 9.38
C GLU A 368 -2.68 -42.55 9.20
N GLU A 369 -3.28 -43.05 8.12
CA GLU A 369 -3.25 -44.48 7.76
C GLU A 369 -1.81 -44.96 7.56
N THR A 370 -1.00 -44.22 6.79
CA THR A 370 0.40 -44.60 6.54
C THR A 370 1.25 -44.64 7.81
N ARG A 371 0.99 -43.74 8.77
CA ARG A 371 1.63 -43.78 10.10
C ARG A 371 1.16 -44.99 10.91
N GLY A 372 -0.12 -45.32 10.83
CA GLY A 372 -0.70 -46.52 11.44
C GLY A 372 -0.07 -47.82 10.92
N ASP A 373 0.29 -47.85 9.64
CA ASP A 373 1.00 -48.95 8.98
C ASP A 373 2.50 -49.02 9.33
N GLY A 374 3.00 -48.06 10.13
CA GLY A 374 4.38 -48.03 10.62
C GLY A 374 5.36 -47.30 9.70
N HIS A 375 4.89 -46.61 8.65
CA HIS A 375 5.76 -45.76 7.85
C HIS A 375 6.19 -44.52 8.64
N THR A 376 7.48 -44.22 8.62
CA THR A 376 8.09 -43.02 9.22
C THR A 376 8.41 -41.93 8.20
N ALA A 377 8.14 -42.18 6.92
CA ALA A 377 8.36 -41.23 5.83
C ALA A 377 7.27 -41.38 4.76
N GLY A 378 6.96 -40.28 4.07
CA GLY A 378 6.01 -40.30 2.97
C GLY A 378 6.10 -39.07 2.05
N LEU A 379 5.69 -39.26 0.79
CA LEU A 379 5.61 -38.24 -0.23
C LEU A 379 4.14 -37.90 -0.51
N VAL A 380 3.81 -36.60 -0.48
CA VAL A 380 2.53 -36.09 -0.94
C VAL A 380 2.74 -35.17 -2.14
N VAL A 381 2.03 -35.48 -3.23
CA VAL A 381 2.05 -34.71 -4.47
C VAL A 381 0.74 -33.93 -4.60
N LEU A 382 0.80 -32.61 -4.52
CA LEU A 382 -0.37 -31.75 -4.69
C LEU A 382 -0.09 -30.62 -5.67
N ALA A 383 -0.99 -30.43 -6.64
CA ALA A 383 -0.98 -29.29 -7.54
C ALA A 383 -0.91 -27.95 -6.77
N THR A 384 -0.24 -26.97 -7.36
CA THR A 384 -0.17 -25.62 -6.84
C THR A 384 -1.58 -25.04 -6.68
N GLY A 385 -1.85 -24.38 -5.55
CA GLY A 385 -3.19 -23.89 -5.20
C GLY A 385 -3.99 -24.82 -4.29
N LEU A 386 -3.68 -26.12 -4.19
CA LEU A 386 -4.34 -27.05 -3.26
C LEU A 386 -3.81 -27.00 -1.81
N GLY A 387 -2.96 -26.02 -1.51
CA GLY A 387 -2.49 -25.74 -0.15
C GLY A 387 -1.54 -26.80 0.45
N LYS A 388 -0.41 -27.10 -0.21
CA LYS A 388 0.67 -27.95 0.34
C LYS A 388 1.11 -27.54 1.76
N THR A 389 1.37 -26.26 1.95
CA THR A 389 1.77 -25.70 3.25
C THR A 389 0.68 -25.81 4.30
N TRP A 390 -0.59 -25.63 3.90
CA TRP A 390 -1.74 -25.84 4.78
C TRP A 390 -1.85 -27.29 5.22
N LEU A 391 -1.68 -28.23 4.29
CA LEU A 391 -1.66 -29.66 4.62
C LEU A 391 -0.59 -29.97 5.67
N ALA A 392 0.65 -29.50 5.49
CA ALA A 392 1.71 -29.69 6.48
C ALA A 392 1.37 -29.04 7.83
N ALA A 393 0.79 -27.84 7.82
CA ALA A 393 0.40 -27.17 9.06
C ALA A 393 -0.68 -27.97 9.82
N PHE A 394 -1.71 -28.45 9.12
CA PHE A 394 -2.76 -29.29 9.69
C PHE A 394 -2.22 -30.63 10.19
N ASP A 395 -1.43 -31.33 9.38
CA ASP A 395 -0.88 -32.64 9.75
C ASP A 395 0.07 -32.53 10.94
N SER A 396 0.84 -31.45 11.01
CA SER A 396 1.73 -31.21 12.13
C SER A 396 0.99 -30.88 13.43
N TYR A 397 -0.29 -30.47 13.39
CA TYR A 397 -1.08 -30.09 14.57
C TYR A 397 -1.63 -31.31 15.32
N GLN A 398 -0.73 -32.15 15.80
CA GLN A 398 -1.01 -33.34 16.59
C GLN A 398 -0.19 -33.32 17.89
N ASP A 399 -0.71 -33.95 18.94
CA ASP A 399 -0.06 -33.95 20.26
C ASP A 399 1.34 -34.57 20.25
N GLN A 400 1.59 -35.51 19.35
CA GLN A 400 2.87 -36.20 19.20
C GLN A 400 3.98 -35.34 18.55
N PHE A 401 3.62 -34.23 17.91
CA PHE A 401 4.55 -33.35 17.21
C PHE A 401 4.72 -32.02 17.96
N LYS A 402 5.72 -31.94 18.84
CA LYS A 402 6.01 -30.72 19.60
C LYS A 402 7.05 -29.86 18.88
N ARG A 403 8.09 -30.49 18.31
CA ARG A 403 9.18 -29.82 17.58
C ARG A 403 9.11 -30.12 16.09
N ILE A 404 8.94 -29.09 15.28
CA ILE A 404 8.77 -29.22 13.83
C ILE A 404 9.91 -28.51 13.11
N LEU A 405 10.44 -29.14 12.05
CA LEU A 405 11.35 -28.52 11.11
C LEU A 405 10.69 -28.45 9.74
N PHE A 406 10.52 -27.24 9.20
CA PHE A 406 10.04 -27.01 7.85
C PHE A 406 11.18 -26.48 6.98
N VAL A 407 11.49 -27.17 5.90
CA VAL A 407 12.63 -26.88 5.03
C VAL A 407 12.14 -26.50 3.63
N ALA A 408 12.68 -25.38 3.12
CA ALA A 408 12.46 -24.95 1.74
C ALA A 408 13.74 -24.33 1.15
N HIS A 409 13.76 -24.11 -0.17
CA HIS A 409 14.90 -23.52 -0.87
C HIS A 409 14.91 -21.99 -0.86
N ARG A 410 13.74 -21.34 -0.79
CA ARG A 410 13.58 -19.88 -0.81
C ARG A 410 13.12 -19.35 0.54
N GLU A 411 13.76 -18.28 1.00
CA GLU A 411 13.40 -17.63 2.26
C GLU A 411 11.98 -17.03 2.24
N GLU A 412 11.52 -16.51 1.10
CA GLU A 412 10.14 -16.04 0.94
C GLU A 412 9.11 -17.15 1.23
N ILE A 413 9.35 -18.36 0.73
CA ILE A 413 8.48 -19.52 0.96
C ILE A 413 8.46 -19.89 2.45
N LEU A 414 9.61 -19.83 3.12
CA LEU A 414 9.70 -20.07 4.57
C LEU A 414 8.85 -19.06 5.36
N ARG A 415 8.97 -17.77 5.04
CA ARG A 415 8.21 -16.71 5.72
C ARG A 415 6.71 -16.82 5.45
N GLN A 416 6.30 -17.14 4.22
CA GLN A 416 4.91 -17.44 3.89
C GLN A 416 4.40 -18.67 4.65
N SER A 417 5.23 -19.70 4.77
CA SER A 417 4.86 -20.91 5.49
C SER A 417 4.73 -20.68 6.99
N MET A 418 5.60 -19.85 7.57
CA MET A 418 5.48 -19.38 8.96
C MET A 418 4.16 -18.66 9.21
N LYS A 419 3.73 -17.74 8.32
CA LYS A 419 2.41 -17.09 8.42
C LYS A 419 1.26 -18.12 8.40
N THR A 420 1.36 -19.17 7.58
CA THR A 420 0.36 -20.25 7.52
C THR A 420 0.34 -21.08 8.81
N PHE A 421 1.49 -21.54 9.30
CA PHE A 421 1.57 -22.32 10.52
C PHE A 421 1.12 -21.53 11.75
N ARG A 422 1.41 -20.22 11.82
CA ARG A 422 0.93 -19.32 12.89
C ARG A 422 -0.61 -19.30 12.98
N LYS A 423 -1.34 -19.52 11.88
CA LYS A 423 -2.81 -19.60 11.90
C LYS A 423 -3.34 -20.89 12.52
N ILE A 424 -2.57 -21.97 12.47
CA ILE A 424 -2.91 -23.28 13.07
C ILE A 424 -2.37 -23.39 14.50
N ARG A 425 -1.18 -22.82 14.75
CA ARG A 425 -0.46 -22.84 16.01
C ARG A 425 -0.23 -21.41 16.51
N PRO A 426 -1.26 -20.69 16.96
CA PRO A 426 -1.14 -19.28 17.33
C PRO A 426 -0.16 -19.04 18.49
N GLU A 427 -0.12 -19.97 19.45
CA GLU A 427 0.69 -19.87 20.67
C GLU A 427 2.12 -20.43 20.53
N ALA A 428 2.46 -21.08 19.42
CA ALA A 428 3.78 -21.70 19.27
C ALA A 428 4.88 -20.64 19.09
N ALA A 429 6.08 -20.92 19.60
CA ALA A 429 7.27 -20.16 19.26
C ALA A 429 7.73 -20.56 17.85
N PHE A 430 8.03 -19.57 17.00
CA PHE A 430 8.52 -19.80 15.65
C PHE A 430 9.91 -19.23 15.50
N GLY A 431 10.76 -19.90 14.74
CA GLY A 431 12.13 -19.45 14.51
C GLY A 431 12.54 -19.63 13.07
N LEU A 432 13.24 -18.65 12.52
CA LEU A 432 13.83 -18.76 11.19
C LEU A 432 15.30 -19.19 11.28
N TYR A 433 15.71 -20.04 10.35
CA TYR A 433 17.08 -20.51 10.23
C TYR A 433 17.59 -20.35 8.80
N THR A 434 18.07 -19.15 8.48
CA THR A 434 18.55 -18.74 7.16
C THR A 434 19.99 -18.23 7.24
N GLY A 435 20.52 -17.70 6.14
CA GLY A 435 21.87 -17.12 6.12
C GLY A 435 22.00 -15.94 7.11
N THR A 436 20.95 -15.13 7.20
CA THR A 436 20.85 -13.89 7.99
C THR A 436 20.37 -14.15 9.42
N GLU A 437 19.37 -15.01 9.60
CA GLU A 437 18.67 -15.22 10.86
C GLU A 437 18.92 -16.64 11.40
N LYS A 438 19.13 -16.79 12.72
CA LYS A 438 19.44 -18.08 13.33
C LYS A 438 18.76 -18.19 14.68
N THR A 439 17.49 -18.54 14.66
CA THR A 439 16.65 -18.77 15.85
C THR A 439 16.34 -20.27 15.97
N PRO A 440 17.30 -21.11 16.43
CA PRO A 440 17.14 -22.57 16.46
C PRO A 440 16.23 -23.07 17.60
N ASN A 441 15.96 -22.22 18.58
CA ASN A 441 15.22 -22.58 19.80
C ASN A 441 13.76 -22.14 19.69
N ALA A 442 13.00 -22.80 18.81
CA ALA A 442 11.57 -22.55 18.60
C ALA A 442 10.81 -23.86 18.43
N ASP A 443 9.50 -23.87 18.69
CA ASP A 443 8.64 -25.04 18.52
C ASP A 443 8.54 -25.44 17.05
N VAL A 444 8.51 -24.46 16.16
CA VAL A 444 8.53 -24.66 14.71
C VAL A 444 9.68 -23.85 14.10
N VAL A 445 10.65 -24.56 13.53
CA VAL A 445 11.82 -23.98 12.88
C VAL A 445 11.65 -24.01 11.37
N PHE A 446 11.74 -22.85 10.73
CA PHE A 446 11.68 -22.67 9.29
C PHE A 446 13.09 -22.46 8.74
N ALA A 447 13.64 -23.45 8.04
CA ALA A 447 15.06 -23.48 7.67
C ALA A 447 15.28 -23.48 6.15
N SER A 448 16.23 -22.65 5.69
CA SER A 448 16.69 -22.72 4.31
C SER A 448 17.64 -23.89 4.12
N ILE A 449 17.39 -24.73 3.11
CA ILE A 449 18.29 -25.85 2.77
C ILE A 449 19.71 -25.39 2.45
N GLN A 450 19.89 -24.18 1.92
CA GLN A 450 21.20 -23.64 1.56
C GLN A 450 22.09 -23.39 2.79
N THR A 451 21.44 -23.04 3.91
CA THR A 451 22.12 -22.80 5.19
C THR A 451 22.20 -24.09 5.99
N LEU A 452 21.07 -24.77 6.19
CA LEU A 452 20.97 -25.96 7.02
C LEU A 452 21.74 -27.16 6.43
N GLY A 453 21.82 -27.29 5.10
CA GLY A 453 22.54 -28.38 4.42
C GLY A 453 24.07 -28.33 4.56
N ARG A 454 24.64 -27.34 5.26
CA ARG A 454 26.07 -27.25 5.58
C ARG A 454 26.34 -27.97 6.90
N ALA A 455 27.38 -28.81 6.96
CA ALA A 455 27.69 -29.66 8.12
C ALA A 455 27.72 -28.90 9.46
N GLN A 456 28.44 -27.77 9.51
CA GLN A 456 28.54 -26.90 10.70
C GLN A 456 27.21 -26.35 11.25
N HIS A 457 26.16 -26.35 10.43
CA HIS A 457 24.81 -25.90 10.79
C HIS A 457 23.92 -27.09 11.12
N LEU A 458 23.97 -28.13 10.30
CA LEU A 458 23.23 -29.38 10.50
C LEU A 458 23.56 -30.02 11.85
N GLU A 459 24.86 -30.12 12.18
CA GLU A 459 25.38 -30.73 13.41
C GLU A 459 25.08 -29.93 14.69
N ARG A 460 24.50 -28.72 14.57
CA ARG A 460 24.01 -27.96 15.73
C ARG A 460 22.70 -28.50 16.29
N PHE A 461 21.97 -29.25 15.47
CA PHE A 461 20.72 -29.88 15.85
C PHE A 461 20.98 -31.35 16.15
N ARG A 462 20.35 -31.90 17.18
CA ARG A 462 20.40 -33.35 17.39
C ARG A 462 19.61 -34.08 16.29
N PRO A 463 20.02 -35.28 15.86
CA PRO A 463 19.29 -36.08 14.86
C PRO A 463 17.81 -36.26 15.19
N ASP A 464 17.49 -36.47 16.47
CA ASP A 464 16.14 -36.72 17.01
C ASP A 464 15.50 -35.45 17.62
N GLN A 465 16.01 -34.27 17.29
CA GLN A 465 15.50 -33.00 17.86
C GLN A 465 14.09 -32.64 17.39
N PHE A 466 13.72 -33.05 16.18
CA PHE A 466 12.46 -32.70 15.56
C PHE A 466 11.56 -33.93 15.48
N ASP A 467 10.34 -33.82 16.01
CA ASP A 467 9.35 -34.88 15.92
C ASP A 467 8.81 -35.03 14.48
N TYR A 468 8.76 -33.92 13.74
CA TYR A 468 8.17 -33.85 12.40
C TYR A 468 9.02 -33.01 11.47
N LEU A 469 9.42 -33.57 10.33
CA LEU A 469 10.26 -32.91 9.33
C LEU A 469 9.49 -32.78 8.02
N VAL A 470 9.29 -31.54 7.57
CA VAL A 470 8.66 -31.22 6.30
C VAL A 470 9.71 -30.68 5.34
N VAL A 471 9.76 -31.23 4.13
CA VAL A 471 10.58 -30.71 3.04
C VAL A 471 9.69 -30.31 1.89
N ASP A 472 9.54 -28.99 1.69
CA ASP A 472 8.79 -28.43 0.56
C ASP A 472 9.66 -28.37 -0.70
N GLU A 473 8.98 -28.36 -1.85
CA GLU A 473 9.58 -28.53 -3.17
C GLU A 473 10.55 -29.72 -3.22
N PHE A 474 10.08 -30.86 -2.71
CA PHE A 474 10.82 -32.10 -2.57
C PHE A 474 11.36 -32.65 -3.90
N HIS A 475 10.90 -32.12 -5.04
CA HIS A 475 11.51 -32.41 -6.34
C HIS A 475 13.00 -32.03 -6.42
N HIS A 476 13.51 -31.18 -5.52
CA HIS A 476 14.94 -30.90 -5.37
C HIS A 476 15.73 -31.95 -4.55
N ALA A 477 15.09 -32.96 -3.96
CA ALA A 477 15.68 -33.85 -2.96
C ALA A 477 16.94 -34.63 -3.41
N ALA A 478 17.10 -34.88 -4.72
CA ALA A 478 18.30 -35.57 -5.22
C ALA A 478 19.60 -34.74 -5.09
N ALA A 479 19.50 -33.43 -4.83
CA ALA A 479 20.68 -32.60 -4.61
C ALA A 479 21.44 -33.01 -3.33
N LYS A 480 22.78 -32.90 -3.35
CA LYS A 480 23.64 -33.33 -2.24
C LYS A 480 23.27 -32.71 -0.89
N SER A 481 22.80 -31.46 -0.88
CA SER A 481 22.39 -30.76 0.34
C SER A 481 21.13 -31.35 0.96
N TYR A 482 20.15 -31.75 0.15
CA TYR A 482 18.92 -32.38 0.61
C TYR A 482 19.19 -33.79 1.13
N ARG A 483 19.96 -34.61 0.39
CA ARG A 483 20.35 -35.96 0.85
C ARG A 483 21.00 -35.93 2.23
N LYS A 484 21.99 -35.07 2.43
CA LYS A 484 22.64 -34.91 3.75
C LYS A 484 21.67 -34.61 4.88
N LEU A 485 20.64 -33.80 4.61
CA LEU A 485 19.64 -33.45 5.61
C LEU A 485 18.72 -34.64 5.91
N ILE A 486 18.25 -35.32 4.87
CA ILE A 486 17.37 -36.49 4.97
C ILE A 486 18.07 -37.63 5.70
N ASP A 487 19.36 -37.86 5.39
CA ASP A 487 20.17 -38.91 6.00
C ASP A 487 20.56 -38.61 7.46
N TYR A 488 20.47 -37.34 7.90
CA TYR A 488 20.93 -36.90 9.22
C TYR A 488 19.82 -36.88 10.28
N PHE A 489 18.62 -36.42 9.95
CA PHE A 489 17.54 -36.30 10.91
C PHE A 489 16.75 -37.60 11.02
N GLU A 490 16.35 -37.93 12.25
CA GLU A 490 15.55 -39.11 12.59
C GLU A 490 14.22 -38.66 13.23
N PRO A 491 13.32 -38.00 12.47
CA PRO A 491 12.03 -37.57 12.99
C PRO A 491 11.08 -38.75 13.20
N LYS A 492 10.02 -38.55 14.00
CA LYS A 492 8.93 -39.54 14.08
C LYS A 492 8.21 -39.68 12.75
N PHE A 493 8.12 -38.59 11.98
CA PHE A 493 7.63 -38.63 10.62
C PHE A 493 8.33 -37.60 9.71
N PHE A 494 8.69 -38.05 8.51
CA PHE A 494 9.24 -37.24 7.43
C PHE A 494 8.20 -37.07 6.31
N LEU A 495 7.87 -35.82 5.98
CA LEU A 495 6.95 -35.47 4.90
C LEU A 495 7.66 -34.74 3.77
N GLY A 496 7.73 -35.36 2.60
CA GLY A 496 8.07 -34.69 1.35
C GLY A 496 6.84 -34.09 0.68
N LEU A 497 6.91 -32.82 0.28
CA LEU A 497 5.85 -32.12 -0.45
C LEU A 497 6.34 -31.64 -1.81
N THR A 498 5.59 -31.90 -2.87
CA THR A 498 5.90 -31.36 -4.21
C THR A 498 4.65 -31.21 -5.08
N ALA A 499 4.68 -30.29 -6.05
CA ALA A 499 3.69 -30.27 -7.13
C ALA A 499 4.12 -31.09 -8.35
N THR A 500 5.42 -31.36 -8.51
CA THR A 500 5.99 -32.02 -9.67
C THR A 500 6.84 -33.21 -9.19
N PRO A 501 6.35 -34.45 -9.31
CA PRO A 501 7.15 -35.61 -8.94
C PRO A 501 8.14 -36.01 -10.05
N GLU A 502 7.90 -35.58 -11.30
CA GLU A 502 8.73 -35.98 -12.44
C GLU A 502 9.85 -34.97 -12.72
N ARG A 503 11.08 -35.47 -12.87
CA ARG A 503 12.26 -34.72 -13.31
C ARG A 503 12.76 -35.24 -14.64
N THR A 504 13.37 -34.38 -15.45
CA THR A 504 14.09 -34.75 -16.68
C THR A 504 15.45 -35.42 -16.43
N ASP A 505 15.97 -35.42 -15.21
CA ASP A 505 17.30 -35.93 -14.86
C ASP A 505 17.30 -37.20 -13.98
N GLY A 506 16.15 -37.88 -13.86
CA GLY A 506 16.09 -39.30 -13.46
C GLY A 506 16.37 -39.64 -11.99
N GLY A 507 16.27 -38.68 -11.06
CA GLY A 507 16.39 -38.96 -9.62
C GLY A 507 15.15 -39.64 -9.03
N ASP A 508 15.33 -40.76 -8.33
CA ASP A 508 14.26 -41.46 -7.60
C ASP A 508 13.87 -40.72 -6.31
N LEU A 509 12.89 -39.83 -6.42
CA LEU A 509 12.36 -39.06 -5.29
C LEU A 509 11.60 -39.96 -4.30
N LEU A 510 10.98 -41.03 -4.79
CA LEU A 510 10.13 -41.89 -3.98
C LEU A 510 10.98 -42.69 -2.99
N GLY A 511 12.14 -43.19 -3.42
CA GLY A 511 13.12 -43.83 -2.54
C GLY A 511 13.62 -42.93 -1.40
N LEU A 512 13.71 -41.61 -1.61
CA LEU A 512 14.09 -40.65 -0.56
C LEU A 512 12.96 -40.37 0.44
N ALA A 513 11.74 -40.80 0.15
CA ALA A 513 10.57 -40.70 1.02
C ALA A 513 10.12 -42.08 1.53
N GLY A 514 11.04 -43.05 1.64
CA GLY A 514 10.76 -44.38 2.15
C GLY A 514 9.90 -45.25 1.23
N ASP A 515 10.03 -45.04 -0.09
CA ASP A 515 9.25 -45.71 -1.14
C ASP A 515 7.72 -45.58 -0.97
N ASN A 516 7.28 -44.50 -0.31
CA ASN A 516 5.90 -44.33 0.14
C ASN A 516 5.24 -43.09 -0.47
N LEU A 517 4.44 -43.29 -1.52
CA LEU A 517 3.59 -42.24 -2.10
C LEU A 517 2.25 -42.24 -1.36
N VAL A 518 2.12 -41.33 -0.40
CA VAL A 518 0.96 -41.27 0.50
C VAL A 518 -0.29 -40.76 -0.21
N PHE A 519 -0.14 -39.70 -0.99
CA PHE A 519 -1.27 -39.07 -1.68
C PHE A 519 -0.84 -38.32 -2.93
N ARG A 520 -1.66 -38.34 -3.97
CA ARG A 520 -1.47 -37.57 -5.19
C ARG A 520 -2.78 -36.92 -5.63
N CYS A 521 -2.74 -35.62 -5.87
CA CYS A 521 -3.79 -34.90 -6.58
C CYS A 521 -3.17 -33.90 -7.55
N ASP A 522 -3.51 -34.05 -8.83
CA ASP A 522 -2.99 -33.22 -9.90
C ASP A 522 -3.91 -32.02 -10.23
N LEU A 523 -3.49 -31.23 -11.21
CA LEU A 523 -4.20 -30.03 -11.64
C LEU A 523 -5.59 -30.37 -12.21
N ALA A 524 -5.73 -31.49 -12.92
CA ALA A 524 -6.98 -31.88 -13.55
C ALA A 524 -8.01 -32.32 -12.51
N GLU A 525 -7.61 -33.13 -11.53
CA GLU A 525 -8.47 -33.51 -10.41
C GLU A 525 -8.84 -32.28 -9.56
N GLY A 526 -7.88 -31.39 -9.27
CA GLY A 526 -8.15 -30.16 -8.52
C GLY A 526 -9.17 -29.23 -9.19
N ILE A 527 -9.17 -29.17 -10.52
CA ILE A 527 -10.17 -28.42 -11.31
C ILE A 527 -11.53 -29.16 -11.29
N ALA A 528 -11.53 -30.49 -11.46
CA ALA A 528 -12.76 -31.28 -11.45
C ALA A 528 -13.51 -31.21 -10.11
N GLU A 529 -12.78 -31.12 -9.00
CA GLU A 529 -13.31 -30.94 -7.64
C GLU A 529 -13.74 -29.49 -7.34
N GLY A 530 -13.59 -28.56 -8.27
CA GLY A 530 -13.95 -27.15 -8.10
C GLY A 530 -13.07 -26.40 -7.09
N LEU A 531 -11.91 -26.95 -6.72
CA LEU A 531 -10.95 -26.30 -5.83
C LEU A 531 -9.92 -25.44 -6.57
N LEU A 532 -9.71 -25.71 -7.86
CA LEU A 532 -8.87 -24.92 -8.75
C LEU A 532 -9.72 -24.34 -9.87
N SER A 533 -9.42 -23.11 -10.27
CA SER A 533 -10.10 -22.48 -11.40
C SER A 533 -9.73 -23.18 -12.72
N PRO A 534 -10.71 -23.50 -13.59
CA PRO A 534 -10.40 -23.93 -14.94
C PRO A 534 -9.67 -22.81 -15.69
N PHE A 535 -8.80 -23.18 -16.63
CA PHE A 535 -8.02 -22.21 -17.41
C PHE A 535 -8.00 -22.58 -18.89
N HIS A 536 -7.79 -21.57 -19.72
CA HIS A 536 -7.54 -21.71 -21.14
C HIS A 536 -6.09 -21.29 -21.41
N TYR A 537 -5.32 -22.18 -22.03
CA TYR A 537 -3.95 -21.88 -22.44
C TYR A 537 -3.91 -21.44 -23.90
N PHE A 538 -3.36 -20.25 -24.15
CA PHE A 538 -3.16 -19.71 -25.48
C PHE A 538 -1.67 -19.51 -25.73
N GLY A 539 -1.10 -20.28 -26.66
CA GLY A 539 0.23 -20.00 -27.21
C GLY A 539 0.13 -18.86 -28.21
N VAL A 540 0.70 -17.71 -27.89
CA VAL A 540 0.66 -16.51 -28.75
C VAL A 540 2.00 -16.35 -29.47
N PRO A 541 2.02 -15.95 -30.76
CA PRO A 541 3.27 -15.68 -31.46
C PRO A 541 4.04 -14.55 -30.80
N ASP A 542 5.35 -14.74 -30.63
CA ASP A 542 6.31 -13.75 -30.16
C ASP A 542 7.43 -13.68 -31.20
N ASP A 543 7.66 -12.52 -31.80
CA ASP A 543 8.65 -12.33 -32.88
C ASP A 543 10.09 -12.24 -32.36
N VAL A 544 10.27 -12.33 -31.04
CA VAL A 544 11.60 -12.33 -30.41
C VAL A 544 12.37 -13.57 -30.83
N ASN A 545 13.54 -13.34 -31.44
CA ASN A 545 14.47 -14.43 -31.75
C ASN A 545 15.32 -14.79 -30.52
N TYR A 546 14.88 -15.81 -29.78
CA TYR A 546 15.58 -16.33 -28.60
C TYR A 546 16.90 -17.04 -28.91
N GLU A 547 17.15 -17.49 -30.16
CA GLU A 547 18.39 -18.19 -30.53
C GLU A 547 19.63 -17.28 -30.44
N ASN A 548 19.43 -15.98 -30.67
CA ASN A 548 20.51 -14.99 -30.61
C ASN A 548 20.81 -14.49 -29.19
N ILE A 549 20.07 -14.96 -28.18
CA ILE A 549 20.26 -14.56 -26.79
C ILE A 549 21.27 -15.52 -26.15
N PRO A 550 22.44 -15.03 -25.71
CA PRO A 550 23.50 -15.89 -25.19
C PRO A 550 23.07 -16.59 -23.89
N TRP A 551 23.60 -17.80 -23.70
CA TRP A 551 23.41 -18.58 -22.48
C TRP A 551 24.61 -18.42 -21.54
N ARG A 552 24.34 -18.26 -20.24
CA ARG A 552 25.33 -18.30 -19.17
C ARG A 552 24.83 -19.25 -18.08
N SER A 553 25.61 -20.27 -17.75
CA SER A 553 25.29 -21.25 -16.69
C SER A 553 23.90 -21.91 -16.82
N ASN A 554 23.58 -22.42 -18.03
CA ASN A 554 22.29 -23.04 -18.37
C ASN A 554 21.05 -22.14 -18.23
N ARG A 555 21.22 -20.82 -18.31
CA ARG A 555 20.13 -19.83 -18.35
C ARG A 555 20.46 -18.75 -19.39
N PHE A 556 19.47 -17.99 -19.84
CA PHE A 556 19.71 -16.81 -20.67
C PHE A 556 20.53 -15.77 -19.90
N ASP A 557 21.37 -15.02 -20.61
CA ASP A 557 21.97 -13.79 -20.09
C ASP A 557 20.83 -12.78 -19.77
N PRO A 558 20.69 -12.35 -18.51
CA PRO A 558 19.54 -11.54 -18.10
C PRO A 558 19.46 -10.19 -18.82
N GLU A 559 20.59 -9.54 -19.08
CA GLU A 559 20.62 -8.22 -19.71
C GLU A 559 20.27 -8.30 -21.19
N ALA A 560 20.87 -9.27 -21.91
CA ALA A 560 20.54 -9.53 -23.31
C ALA A 560 19.07 -9.94 -23.47
N LEU A 561 18.55 -10.77 -22.56
CA LEU A 561 17.14 -11.16 -22.55
C LEU A 561 16.24 -9.93 -22.35
N THR A 562 16.50 -9.10 -21.34
CA THR A 562 15.69 -7.90 -21.11
C THR A 562 15.73 -6.94 -22.30
N ASN A 563 16.88 -6.75 -22.96
CA ASN A 563 16.97 -5.92 -24.16
C ASN A 563 16.14 -6.47 -25.33
N ALA A 564 16.09 -7.79 -25.49
CA ALA A 564 15.29 -8.43 -26.53
C ALA A 564 13.78 -8.33 -26.25
N LEU A 565 13.38 -8.32 -24.96
CA LEU A 565 11.97 -8.33 -24.56
C LEU A 565 11.37 -6.95 -24.31
N ALA A 566 12.12 -5.98 -23.76
CA ALA A 566 11.66 -4.63 -23.47
C ALA A 566 11.68 -3.74 -24.72
N THR A 567 10.90 -4.13 -25.73
CA THR A 567 10.77 -3.43 -27.01
C THR A 567 9.33 -2.99 -27.23
N GLN A 568 9.16 -1.88 -27.95
CA GLN A 568 7.84 -1.34 -28.26
C GLN A 568 6.99 -2.36 -29.05
N ALA A 569 7.56 -3.01 -30.07
CA ALA A 569 6.84 -4.01 -30.86
C ALA A 569 6.28 -5.16 -30.02
N ARG A 570 7.06 -5.66 -29.04
CA ARG A 570 6.59 -6.73 -28.15
C ARG A 570 5.54 -6.23 -27.16
N ALA A 571 5.69 -5.03 -26.63
CA ALA A 571 4.70 -4.42 -25.74
C ALA A 571 3.37 -4.17 -26.46
N GLU A 572 3.41 -3.72 -27.71
CA GLU A 572 2.24 -3.58 -28.59
C GLU A 572 1.54 -4.93 -28.82
N ASN A 573 2.31 -5.99 -29.13
CA ASN A 573 1.75 -7.34 -29.25
C ASN A 573 1.11 -7.80 -27.93
N ALA A 574 1.78 -7.63 -26.79
CA ALA A 574 1.25 -8.00 -25.48
C ALA A 574 -0.04 -7.23 -25.14
N LEU A 575 -0.10 -5.93 -25.45
CA LEU A 575 -1.29 -5.10 -25.27
C LEU A 575 -2.45 -5.56 -26.17
N ASP A 576 -2.18 -5.90 -27.43
CA ASP A 576 -3.17 -6.46 -28.35
C ASP A 576 -3.72 -7.80 -27.84
N GLN A 577 -2.83 -8.70 -27.38
CA GLN A 577 -3.23 -9.97 -26.77
C GLN A 577 -4.05 -9.75 -25.49
N PHE A 578 -3.67 -8.78 -24.65
CA PHE A 578 -4.42 -8.42 -23.45
C PHE A 578 -5.81 -7.86 -23.80
N ARG A 579 -5.93 -6.96 -24.77
CA ARG A 579 -7.24 -6.43 -25.21
C ARG A 579 -8.14 -7.49 -25.85
N THR A 580 -7.55 -8.46 -26.55
CA THR A 580 -8.30 -9.51 -27.26
C THR A 580 -8.74 -10.65 -26.35
N ARG A 581 -7.90 -11.03 -25.37
CA ARG A 581 -8.08 -12.26 -24.58
C ARG A 581 -7.99 -12.07 -23.08
N GLY A 582 -7.56 -10.90 -22.61
CA GLY A 582 -7.47 -10.58 -21.19
C GLY A 582 -8.84 -10.48 -20.54
N GLY A 583 -8.87 -10.62 -19.22
CA GLY A 583 -10.02 -10.30 -18.40
C GLY A 583 -9.94 -8.88 -17.85
N ASP A 584 -10.86 -8.54 -16.96
CA ASP A 584 -10.90 -7.23 -16.28
C ASP A 584 -9.68 -6.98 -15.38
N ARG A 585 -8.93 -8.03 -15.05
CA ARG A 585 -7.78 -8.03 -14.13
C ARG A 585 -6.74 -9.01 -14.62
N ALA A 586 -5.47 -8.59 -14.64
CA ALA A 586 -4.38 -9.46 -15.07
C ALA A 586 -3.11 -9.34 -14.20
N LEU A 587 -2.32 -10.40 -14.25
CA LEU A 587 -0.93 -10.40 -13.81
C LEU A 587 -0.04 -10.59 -15.04
N GLY A 588 0.90 -9.68 -15.25
CA GLY A 588 1.95 -9.81 -16.25
C GLY A 588 3.22 -10.32 -15.58
N PHE A 589 3.90 -11.31 -16.17
CA PHE A 589 5.18 -11.78 -15.64
C PHE A 589 6.30 -11.34 -16.58
N CYS A 590 7.14 -10.42 -16.11
CA CYS A 590 8.27 -9.88 -16.85
C CYS A 590 9.57 -10.63 -16.54
N SER A 591 10.52 -10.55 -17.47
CA SER A 591 11.84 -11.22 -17.36
C SER A 591 12.80 -10.57 -16.37
N SER A 592 12.59 -9.29 -16.04
CA SER A 592 13.41 -8.51 -15.10
C SER A 592 12.63 -7.31 -14.56
N THR A 593 13.15 -6.67 -13.50
CA THR A 593 12.56 -5.45 -12.92
C THR A 593 12.42 -4.32 -13.94
N ARG A 594 13.50 -4.03 -14.69
CA ARG A 594 13.45 -3.06 -15.81
C ARG A 594 12.38 -3.36 -16.87
N HIS A 595 12.08 -4.63 -17.13
CA HIS A 595 11.06 -5.01 -18.09
C HIS A 595 9.66 -4.80 -17.51
N ALA A 596 9.46 -5.08 -16.21
CA ALA A 596 8.21 -4.79 -15.52
C ALA A 596 7.90 -3.29 -15.51
N ASP A 597 8.89 -2.45 -15.17
CA ASP A 597 8.76 -0.98 -15.23
C ASP A 597 8.39 -0.50 -16.63
N PHE A 598 9.10 -0.98 -17.66
CA PHE A 598 8.82 -0.65 -19.06
C PHE A 598 7.39 -1.03 -19.47
N MET A 599 6.93 -2.22 -19.10
CA MET A 599 5.58 -2.69 -19.44
C MET A 599 4.50 -1.90 -18.69
N ARG A 600 4.71 -1.58 -17.41
CA ARG A 600 3.81 -0.70 -16.64
C ARG A 600 3.67 0.66 -17.32
N ASP A 601 4.78 1.31 -17.63
CA ASP A 601 4.77 2.65 -18.21
C ASP A 601 4.11 2.63 -19.59
N PHE A 602 4.44 1.64 -20.43
CA PHE A 602 3.80 1.45 -21.74
C PHE A 602 2.27 1.25 -21.63
N PHE A 603 1.81 0.44 -20.66
CA PHE A 603 0.37 0.21 -20.46
C PHE A 603 -0.34 1.44 -19.89
N ARG A 604 0.32 2.22 -19.01
CA ARG A 604 -0.19 3.50 -18.51
C ARG A 604 -0.33 4.52 -19.64
N ASP A 605 0.66 4.65 -20.52
CA ASP A 605 0.61 5.53 -21.69
C ASP A 605 -0.51 5.14 -22.66
N ALA A 606 -0.86 3.84 -22.72
CA ALA A 606 -1.98 3.32 -23.48
C ALA A 606 -3.36 3.48 -22.80
N GLY A 607 -3.41 4.15 -21.64
CA GLY A 607 -4.64 4.47 -20.90
C GLY A 607 -5.11 3.39 -19.91
N LEU A 608 -4.29 2.37 -19.61
CA LEU A 608 -4.60 1.33 -18.63
C LEU A 608 -4.07 1.67 -17.24
N ARG A 609 -4.76 1.20 -16.21
CA ARG A 609 -4.37 1.33 -14.81
C ARG A 609 -3.42 0.18 -14.48
N ALA A 610 -2.12 0.42 -14.63
CA ALA A 610 -1.08 -0.57 -14.41
C ALA A 610 -0.18 -0.25 -13.20
N ALA A 611 0.40 -1.27 -12.58
CA ALA A 611 1.47 -1.16 -11.58
C ALA A 611 2.58 -2.19 -11.86
N ALA A 612 3.81 -1.95 -11.40
CA ALA A 612 4.91 -2.89 -11.44
C ALA A 612 5.38 -3.20 -10.01
N VAL A 613 5.34 -4.46 -9.62
CA VAL A 613 5.70 -4.93 -8.28
C VAL A 613 6.93 -5.82 -8.34
N HIS A 614 8.02 -5.36 -7.72
CA HIS A 614 9.31 -6.07 -7.73
C HIS A 614 10.15 -5.78 -6.46
N SER A 615 11.34 -6.36 -6.39
CA SER A 615 12.21 -6.29 -5.20
C SER A 615 12.97 -4.97 -5.01
N ASP A 616 13.06 -4.15 -6.05
CA ASP A 616 13.81 -2.88 -6.01
C ASP A 616 13.01 -1.80 -5.24
N THR A 617 13.72 -0.82 -4.66
CA THR A 617 13.12 0.22 -3.79
C THR A 617 12.14 1.15 -4.49
N ASN A 618 12.20 1.23 -5.83
CA ASN A 618 11.30 2.02 -6.67
C ASN A 618 10.03 1.24 -7.11
N SER A 619 9.82 0.02 -6.58
CA SER A 619 8.60 -0.76 -6.84
C SER A 619 7.34 0.00 -6.44
N ASP A 620 6.24 -0.17 -7.19
CA ASP A 620 4.92 0.20 -6.71
C ASP A 620 4.60 -0.62 -5.42
N PRO A 621 3.83 -0.09 -4.45
CA PRO A 621 3.50 -0.80 -3.21
C PRO A 621 2.75 -2.11 -3.50
N ARG A 622 3.32 -3.25 -3.11
CA ARG A 622 2.78 -4.58 -3.37
C ARG A 622 1.41 -4.76 -2.72
N ALA A 623 1.27 -4.38 -1.45
CA ALA A 623 0.04 -4.61 -0.69
C ALA A 623 -1.13 -3.85 -1.32
N ALA A 624 -0.97 -2.55 -1.54
CA ALA A 624 -1.99 -1.72 -2.18
C ALA A 624 -2.25 -2.12 -3.63
N SER A 625 -1.22 -2.47 -4.42
CA SER A 625 -1.42 -2.87 -5.82
C SER A 625 -2.26 -4.14 -5.95
N LEU A 626 -2.04 -5.14 -5.08
CA LEU A 626 -2.83 -6.37 -5.09
C LEU A 626 -4.27 -6.14 -4.60
N GLU A 627 -4.47 -5.28 -3.59
CA GLU A 627 -5.81 -4.89 -3.13
C GLU A 627 -6.58 -4.16 -4.26
N LYS A 628 -5.94 -3.19 -4.92
CA LYS A 628 -6.52 -2.44 -6.04
C LYS A 628 -6.82 -3.33 -7.24
N LEU A 629 -5.94 -4.27 -7.57
CA LEU A 629 -6.23 -5.27 -8.61
C LEU A 629 -7.43 -6.15 -8.22
N GLY A 630 -7.49 -6.60 -6.96
CA GLY A 630 -8.62 -7.37 -6.43
C GLY A 630 -9.95 -6.61 -6.42
N ALA A 631 -9.90 -5.29 -6.24
CA ALA A 631 -11.06 -4.40 -6.32
C ALA A 631 -11.45 -4.01 -7.76
N GLY A 632 -10.61 -4.29 -8.75
CA GLY A 632 -10.79 -3.82 -10.13
C GLY A 632 -10.45 -2.33 -10.32
N GLU A 633 -9.68 -1.75 -9.40
CA GLU A 633 -9.11 -0.40 -9.49
C GLU A 633 -7.82 -0.36 -10.33
N LEU A 634 -7.15 -1.51 -10.50
CA LEU A 634 -6.09 -1.73 -11.48
C LEU A 634 -6.55 -2.77 -12.51
N ASP A 635 -6.10 -2.59 -13.76
CA ASP A 635 -6.35 -3.51 -14.87
C ASP A 635 -5.28 -4.61 -14.91
N ILE A 636 -4.02 -4.27 -14.59
CA ILE A 636 -2.89 -5.20 -14.62
C ILE A 636 -1.81 -4.85 -13.60
N VAL A 637 -1.16 -5.87 -13.03
CA VAL A 637 0.08 -5.74 -12.24
C VAL A 637 1.19 -6.56 -12.89
N PHE A 638 2.33 -5.94 -13.13
CA PHE A 638 3.54 -6.54 -13.73
C PHE A 638 4.58 -6.96 -12.70
#